data_AF-A0A674DG97-F1
#
_entry.id   AF-A0A674DG97-F1
#
_cell.length_a   1.000
_cell.length_b   1.000
_cell.length_c   1.000
_cell.angle_alpha   90.00
_cell.angle_beta   90.00
_cell.angle_gamma   90.00
#
_symmetry.space_group_name_H-M   'P 1'
#
loop_
_entity.id
_entity.type
_entity.pdbx_description
1 polymer ?
#
loop_
_entity_poly.entity_id
_entity_poly.type
_entity_poly.pdbx_seq_one_letter_code
_entity_poly.pdbx_strand_id
1 'polypeptide(L)'
;MLSHRVLQEETDRTQRKATHVVMAVLYGAQAFFIFDSKHISGQHSGAGEADMHRVVKKMMPTFSADQIFSSLSDTEKLNSSLYQCTLYCDVDHINGSMTYDRALQVYETLPKHLGQEGEKAVPLYAWLYPLKNLGHSVEILFFTKAEGVLDHLRQATMRCQEIMTDSTNGCVMKWFPDLTYKLSRLSELLQKYQSEFKRELAMAVKTMRESEGVDENRLRDILQNHDQSPFCPQSVPLWLNNKAAEVKALNVCKTRNIPIMKSQEELDGVLRSSNDRLLCFTLTSLEDKDPFLSTMEQHKLSVQENTMNQSDLTGQQETQRPFKPPDLTQKLKSDLRLFTKSYEDSRDGENIKFIAAVIPDISVPGSSIRLYQQGSLITTNFLLGLKPDPVQVAERKQSCVLLTFPQSTIRRPERYRVEYRVMTTSFMKVSKRPWNEVVTLAPAETCVVAGLKPFTLYQIRYSVIEHSGMSDFSKVIEVKTLRSPPEHLYVSRLLNKTMETIKVTWFQPESEDGASVLHYKVDYKEAGLEGWSTMVTEGPECKCIISLNLSTCYRVRVSAVYGEGEGDTSETSRETDVPVNVWYIDLSERKASLLLEVLKLQPEKKPVELKGWSDEESEVRSFLQCLSYSSQLSFCPWRSDPSKQIKFLVDLLSQASEWEEQTGEKTLKLVSSVCTYNTFPFPNGDNSKQSDFLLDLYSHVKDYETQTGRSVLPALQPVYKSASPAVWSIDLSERKASLLLEVLKLQPEKKPVELKGWSDEESEVRSFLQCLPYISQLRFYPDWSDPSKLIKFLVDLLSQAAEWEEQTGEKTLKLVSSVCTYRTFPFQYGDNSKQSDFLLDLYSHVKDCETKTGRSVLPALQPVYQSAHAVWSIDLSERKASLFLEVLKLQPEKKPVELKGWSDEESEVRSFLQCLPYISQLSFCPWRPDPSKQIKFLVDLVSQAAEWEEQTGEKTLKLVSSVCTYSTFPYHYGNTSKQSDFLLDLYSHVKDYETQTGRSVLPALQPVYQSAPAVWYIDLSERKASLLLEVQKLQPEKKPVELKGWSDEESEVRSFLQCLSYISQLSFYPRRSDPSKQIKFLVDLLSQAAEWEEQTGEKTLKLVSSVWTYNTFPFPNGDNSEQSDFLLDLYSHVKDYETQTGRSVLPALQPVYQSAPAVWSINLSERKASLLLEVLKLQPEKKPVELKGWSDEESEVRSFLQYLPYISQLR
;
A
#
# COMPACT_ATOMS: atom_id res chain seq x y z
N MET A 1 1.80 -7.63 48.18
CA MET A 1 3.18 -7.24 48.58
C MET A 1 3.81 -6.24 47.59
N LEU A 2 3.20 -5.07 47.37
CA LEU A 2 3.82 -3.98 46.58
C LEU A 2 4.36 -2.83 47.45
N SER A 3 4.09 -2.83 48.76
CA SER A 3 4.45 -1.70 49.63
C SER A 3 5.92 -1.67 50.07
N HIS A 4 6.67 -2.79 50.02
CA HIS A 4 7.97 -2.86 50.69
C HIS A 4 9.21 -2.82 49.77
N ARG A 5 9.08 -3.09 48.47
CA ARG A 5 10.24 -3.14 47.54
C ARG A 5 10.49 -1.87 46.73
N VAL A 6 9.57 -0.91 46.76
CA VAL A 6 9.68 0.33 45.95
C VAL A 6 10.28 1.50 46.74
N LEU A 7 10.34 1.41 48.07
CA LEU A 7 10.62 2.56 48.95
C LEU A 7 12.04 2.60 49.55
N GLN A 8 13.00 1.81 49.05
CA GLN A 8 14.28 1.64 49.74
C GLN A 8 15.52 2.32 49.12
N GLU A 9 15.39 3.13 48.07
CA GLU A 9 16.52 3.93 47.60
C GLU A 9 16.18 5.43 47.65
N GLU A 10 17.04 6.14 48.39
CA GLU A 10 17.10 7.60 48.62
C GLU A 10 15.99 8.23 49.49
N THR A 11 16.25 8.28 50.81
CA THR A 11 15.66 9.34 51.65
C THR A 11 16.77 10.17 52.27
N ASP A 12 16.97 11.36 51.70
CA ASP A 12 17.61 12.47 52.36
C ASP A 12 16.73 12.90 53.55
N ARG A 13 17.34 13.01 54.73
CA ARG A 13 16.65 13.21 56.02
C ARG A 13 16.55 14.69 56.30
N THR A 14 15.50 15.37 55.86
CA THR A 14 15.03 16.58 56.58
C THR A 14 13.54 16.85 56.33
N GLN A 15 12.83 17.16 57.43
CA GLN A 15 11.42 17.56 57.55
C GLN A 15 10.33 16.50 57.31
N ARG A 16 10.03 15.69 58.34
CA ARG A 16 8.80 14.88 58.40
C ARG A 16 7.74 15.59 59.26
N LYS A 17 6.69 16.13 58.64
CA LYS A 17 5.38 16.30 59.31
C LYS A 17 4.68 14.94 59.24
N ALA A 18 4.53 14.25 60.37
CA ALA A 18 3.81 12.97 60.40
C ALA A 18 2.35 13.18 59.99
N THR A 19 1.85 12.38 59.04
CA THR A 19 0.47 12.49 58.52
C THR A 19 -0.53 11.65 59.32
N HIS A 20 -0.07 10.63 60.03
CA HIS A 20 -0.89 9.68 60.79
C HIS A 20 -0.21 9.30 62.11
N VAL A 21 -1.01 8.93 63.11
CA VAL A 21 -0.56 8.36 64.39
C VAL A 21 -0.87 6.86 64.42
N VAL A 22 0.08 6.03 64.86
CA VAL A 22 -0.15 4.59 65.05
C VAL A 22 -1.04 4.40 66.28
N MET A 23 -2.27 3.92 66.09
CA MET A 23 -3.26 3.71 67.15
C MET A 23 -3.16 2.33 67.79
N ALA A 24 -2.83 1.33 66.99
CA ALA A 24 -2.69 -0.04 67.44
C ALA A 24 -1.74 -0.79 66.50
N VAL A 25 -1.08 -1.81 67.03
CA VAL A 25 -0.22 -2.71 66.25
C VAL A 25 -0.52 -4.14 66.69
N LEU A 26 -0.87 -5.00 65.73
CA LEU A 26 -0.98 -6.44 65.94
C LEU A 26 0.37 -7.07 65.60
N TYR A 27 0.98 -7.68 66.60
CA TYR A 27 2.23 -8.40 66.47
C TYR A 27 1.97 -9.88 66.16
N GLY A 28 2.74 -10.45 65.24
CA GLY A 28 2.74 -11.86 64.86
C GLY A 28 3.92 -12.18 63.94
N ALA A 29 3.91 -13.31 63.25
CA ALA A 29 4.86 -13.57 62.17
C ALA A 29 4.16 -14.31 61.04
N GLN A 30 4.54 -14.01 59.81
CA GLN A 30 4.10 -14.69 58.61
C GLN A 30 5.27 -15.49 58.01
N ALA A 31 4.90 -16.57 57.32
CA ALA A 31 5.83 -17.40 56.57
C ALA A 31 5.18 -17.79 55.24
N PHE A 32 5.91 -17.58 54.15
CA PHE A 32 5.50 -17.91 52.79
C PHE A 32 6.39 -19.05 52.29
N PHE A 33 5.79 -20.22 52.13
CA PHE A 33 6.43 -21.39 51.53
C PHE A 33 6.10 -21.40 50.04
N ILE A 34 7.06 -21.01 49.20
CA ILE A 34 6.88 -20.93 47.74
C ILE A 34 7.46 -22.21 47.12
N PHE A 35 6.59 -23.08 46.62
CA PHE A 35 7.00 -24.34 46.00
C PHE A 35 7.08 -24.22 44.48
N ASP A 36 8.27 -24.49 43.93
CA ASP A 36 8.55 -24.53 42.50
C ASP A 36 9.01 -25.94 42.08
N SER A 37 8.58 -26.39 40.90
CA SER A 37 9.04 -27.67 40.33
C SER A 37 10.28 -27.46 39.47
N LYS A 38 11.34 -28.23 39.73
CA LYS A 38 12.62 -28.11 39.00
C LYS A 38 12.61 -28.72 37.59
N HIS A 39 11.60 -29.48 37.21
CA HIS A 39 11.51 -30.14 35.91
C HIS A 39 10.05 -30.31 35.45
N ILE A 40 9.53 -29.36 34.67
CA ILE A 40 8.35 -29.59 33.83
C ILE A 40 8.69 -29.17 32.40
N SER A 41 9.31 -30.09 31.67
CA SER A 41 9.41 -29.99 30.22
C SER A 41 8.05 -30.32 29.59
N GLY A 42 7.31 -29.29 29.21
CA GLY A 42 6.62 -29.22 27.91
C GLY A 42 5.45 -30.16 27.53
N GLN A 43 5.01 -31.16 28.31
CA GLN A 43 3.88 -32.01 27.85
C GLN A 43 2.71 -32.26 28.83
N HIS A 44 2.75 -31.80 30.08
CA HIS A 44 1.60 -31.94 31.01
C HIS A 44 1.48 -30.75 31.96
N SER A 45 1.23 -29.54 31.45
CA SER A 45 1.15 -28.34 32.31
C SER A 45 -0.03 -28.37 33.29
N GLY A 46 -1.16 -29.00 32.95
CA GLY A 46 -2.32 -29.07 33.85
C GLY A 46 -2.26 -30.16 34.93
N ALA A 47 -1.56 -31.27 34.68
CA ALA A 47 -1.56 -32.41 35.60
C ALA A 47 -0.54 -32.26 36.73
N GLY A 48 0.63 -31.67 36.46
CA GLY A 48 1.69 -31.48 37.46
C GLY A 48 1.38 -30.40 38.50
N GLU A 49 0.72 -29.31 38.09
CA GLU A 49 0.30 -28.22 38.99
C GLU A 49 -0.84 -28.66 39.92
N ALA A 50 -1.81 -29.42 39.40
CA ALA A 50 -2.87 -30.03 40.20
C ALA A 50 -2.34 -31.05 41.21
N ASP A 51 -1.27 -31.78 40.87
CA ASP A 51 -0.60 -32.72 41.78
C ASP A 51 0.18 -31.98 42.88
N MET A 52 0.97 -30.96 42.52
CA MET A 52 1.66 -30.10 43.49
C MET A 52 0.69 -29.41 44.44
N HIS A 53 -0.42 -28.85 43.92
CA HIS A 53 -1.45 -28.22 44.74
C HIS A 53 -2.13 -29.23 45.69
N ARG A 54 -2.33 -30.48 45.25
CA ARG A 54 -2.86 -31.56 46.08
C ARG A 54 -1.89 -31.93 47.21
N VAL A 55 -0.60 -32.05 46.90
CA VAL A 55 0.46 -32.33 47.88
C VAL A 55 0.57 -31.20 48.92
N VAL A 56 0.61 -29.94 48.47
CA VAL A 56 0.67 -28.77 49.37
C VAL A 56 -0.61 -28.62 50.20
N LYS A 57 -1.80 -28.88 49.64
CA LYS A 57 -3.06 -28.82 50.38
C LYS A 57 -3.12 -29.83 51.53
N LYS A 58 -2.42 -30.98 51.41
CA LYS A 58 -2.29 -31.97 52.49
C LYS A 58 -1.38 -31.50 53.65
N MET A 59 -0.63 -30.40 53.49
CA MET A 59 0.13 -29.77 54.57
C MET A 59 -0.75 -28.91 55.51
N MET A 60 -1.94 -28.49 55.06
CA MET A 60 -2.83 -27.59 55.81
C MET A 60 -3.51 -28.18 57.06
N PRO A 61 -3.91 -29.47 57.10
CA PRO A 61 -4.69 -30.01 58.22
C PRO A 61 -3.91 -30.17 59.53
N THR A 62 -2.59 -30.32 59.47
CA THR A 62 -1.73 -30.68 60.61
C THR A 62 -0.34 -30.08 60.50
N PHE A 63 0.34 -29.87 61.64
CA PHE A 63 1.73 -29.38 61.68
C PHE A 63 2.78 -30.48 61.83
N SER A 64 2.39 -31.76 61.96
CA SER A 64 3.34 -32.87 62.13
C SER A 64 3.89 -33.32 60.78
N ALA A 65 5.21 -33.21 60.58
CA ALA A 65 5.85 -33.61 59.32
C ALA A 65 5.62 -35.10 59.01
N ASP A 66 5.65 -35.96 60.02
CA ASP A 66 5.43 -37.40 59.87
C ASP A 66 4.00 -37.77 59.43
N GLN A 67 2.99 -37.06 59.95
CA GLN A 67 1.60 -37.26 59.55
C GLN A 67 1.35 -36.73 58.13
N ILE A 68 1.94 -35.60 57.77
CA ILE A 68 1.81 -35.04 56.41
C ILE A 68 2.49 -35.97 55.41
N PHE A 69 3.70 -36.43 55.69
CA PHE A 69 4.46 -37.31 54.80
C PHE A 69 3.78 -38.68 54.64
N SER A 70 3.19 -39.23 55.70
CA SER A 70 2.45 -40.51 55.63
C SER A 70 1.10 -40.39 54.89
N SER A 71 0.50 -39.20 54.81
CA SER A 71 -0.73 -38.93 54.04
C SER A 71 -0.52 -38.88 52.51
N LEU A 72 0.74 -38.85 52.08
CA LEU A 72 1.11 -38.88 50.66
C LEU A 72 1.12 -40.32 50.13
N SER A 73 0.58 -40.51 48.92
CA SER A 73 0.74 -41.76 48.18
C SER A 73 2.20 -41.96 47.76
N ASP A 74 2.58 -43.18 47.37
CA ASP A 74 3.97 -43.47 46.97
C ASP A 74 4.41 -42.66 45.72
N THR A 75 3.48 -42.35 44.82
CA THR A 75 3.72 -41.48 43.67
C THR A 75 3.88 -40.01 44.09
N GLU A 76 3.07 -39.54 45.04
CA GLU A 76 3.16 -38.17 45.57
C GLU A 76 4.47 -37.96 46.34
N LYS A 77 4.95 -38.98 47.07
CA LYS A 77 6.25 -38.94 47.76
C LYS A 77 7.41 -38.80 46.77
N LEU A 78 7.40 -39.59 45.69
CA LEU A 78 8.40 -39.47 44.62
C LEU A 78 8.38 -38.07 43.98
N ASN A 79 7.20 -37.55 43.65
CA ASN A 79 7.06 -36.23 43.05
C ASN A 79 7.46 -35.10 43.99
N SER A 80 7.18 -35.23 45.29
CA SER A 80 7.52 -34.23 46.31
C SER A 80 9.02 -33.96 46.44
N SER A 81 9.86 -34.97 46.16
CA SER A 81 11.32 -34.84 46.16
C SER A 81 11.87 -33.93 45.05
N LEU A 82 11.05 -33.66 44.02
CA LEU A 82 11.39 -32.79 42.89
C LEU A 82 10.98 -31.32 43.12
N TYR A 83 10.23 -31.05 44.19
CA TYR A 83 9.79 -29.70 44.54
C TYR A 83 10.84 -28.99 45.39
N GLN A 84 11.17 -27.78 44.98
CA GLN A 84 12.03 -26.87 45.72
C GLN A 84 11.17 -25.81 46.40
N CYS A 85 11.33 -25.65 47.69
CA CYS A 85 10.64 -24.63 48.46
C CYS A 85 11.57 -23.45 48.71
N THR A 86 11.10 -22.23 48.47
CA THR A 86 11.77 -21.01 48.94
C THR A 86 10.93 -20.42 50.08
N LEU A 87 11.52 -20.36 51.27
CA LEU A 87 10.87 -19.82 52.46
C LEU A 87 11.21 -18.34 52.63
N TYR A 88 10.17 -17.52 52.75
CA TYR A 88 10.25 -16.15 53.23
C TYR A 88 9.45 -16.02 54.52
N CYS A 89 10.13 -15.84 55.63
CA CYS A 89 9.58 -15.69 56.96
C CYS A 89 10.14 -14.43 57.62
N ASP A 90 9.34 -13.80 58.47
CA ASP A 90 9.74 -12.66 59.29
C ASP A 90 10.84 -12.99 60.32
N VAL A 91 11.18 -14.28 60.45
CA VAL A 91 12.26 -14.80 61.27
C VAL A 91 13.49 -15.08 60.37
N ASP A 92 14.39 -14.11 60.26
CA ASP A 92 15.44 -14.08 59.21
C ASP A 92 16.35 -15.31 59.12
N HIS A 93 16.59 -16.02 60.23
CA HIS A 93 17.56 -17.13 60.28
C HIS A 93 17.07 -18.45 59.62
N ILE A 94 15.80 -18.53 59.22
CA ILE A 94 15.22 -19.71 58.54
C ILE A 94 14.91 -19.48 57.05
N ASN A 95 15.18 -18.27 56.53
CA ASN A 95 14.94 -17.93 55.13
C ASN A 95 15.94 -18.62 54.21
N GLY A 96 15.47 -19.04 53.04
CA GLY A 96 16.31 -19.68 52.03
C GLY A 96 15.59 -20.73 51.21
N SER A 97 16.32 -21.31 50.25
CA SER A 97 15.82 -22.38 49.42
C SER A 97 16.11 -23.74 50.04
N MET A 98 15.12 -24.62 50.08
CA MET A 98 15.16 -25.92 50.74
C MET A 98 14.33 -26.97 49.97
N THR A 99 14.51 -28.24 50.30
CA THR A 99 13.70 -29.34 49.75
C THR A 99 12.34 -29.44 50.44
N TYR A 100 11.38 -30.13 49.83
CA TYR A 100 10.05 -30.35 50.40
C TYR A 100 10.09 -30.97 51.81
N ASP A 101 10.93 -32.00 52.03
CA ASP A 101 11.07 -32.63 53.35
C ASP A 101 11.60 -31.66 54.40
N ARG A 102 12.55 -30.80 54.01
CA ARG A 102 13.09 -29.77 54.90
C ARG A 102 12.05 -28.70 55.18
N ALA A 103 11.23 -28.34 54.20
CA ALA A 103 10.12 -27.40 54.38
C ALA A 103 9.09 -27.93 55.37
N LEU A 104 8.77 -29.23 55.36
CA LEU A 104 7.89 -29.86 56.35
C LEU A 104 8.45 -29.77 57.77
N GLN A 105 9.74 -30.03 57.95
CA GLN A 105 10.40 -29.91 59.26
C GLN A 105 10.40 -28.46 59.77
N VAL A 106 10.59 -27.50 58.87
CA VAL A 106 10.53 -26.07 59.22
C VAL A 106 9.09 -25.66 59.54
N TYR A 107 8.10 -26.17 58.79
CA TYR A 107 6.67 -25.92 59.04
C TYR A 107 6.23 -26.45 60.42
N GLU A 108 6.70 -27.64 60.82
CA GLU A 108 6.42 -28.21 62.15
C GLU A 108 7.03 -27.38 63.30
N THR A 109 8.19 -26.79 63.07
CA THR A 109 8.90 -26.01 64.10
C THR A 109 8.52 -24.52 64.10
N LEU A 110 7.85 -24.03 63.05
CA LEU A 110 7.50 -22.63 62.86
C LEU A 110 6.76 -21.99 64.06
N PRO A 111 5.73 -22.61 64.66
CA PRO A 111 5.02 -22.03 65.80
C PRO A 111 5.91 -21.85 67.04
N LYS A 112 6.97 -22.65 67.17
CA LYS A 112 7.91 -22.60 68.30
C LYS A 112 8.92 -21.45 68.17
N HIS A 113 9.10 -20.89 66.97
CA HIS A 113 10.08 -19.84 66.69
C HIS A 113 9.63 -18.43 67.09
N LEU A 114 8.36 -18.24 67.48
CA LEU A 114 7.81 -16.98 67.97
C LEU A 114 8.20 -16.65 69.43
N GLY A 115 8.73 -17.62 70.19
CA GLY A 115 9.01 -17.50 71.64
C GLY A 115 7.77 -17.81 72.51
N GLN A 116 7.96 -18.15 73.79
CA GLN A 116 6.86 -18.59 74.67
C GLN A 116 5.78 -17.51 74.91
N GLU A 117 6.17 -16.23 74.87
CA GLU A 117 5.26 -15.08 75.00
C GLU A 117 5.20 -14.24 73.71
N GLY A 118 5.68 -14.75 72.57
CA GLY A 118 5.67 -13.99 71.31
C GLY A 118 6.77 -12.93 71.19
N GLU A 119 7.85 -13.02 71.97
CA GLU A 119 8.97 -12.07 72.01
C GLU A 119 9.64 -11.80 70.64
N LYS A 120 9.51 -12.73 69.70
CA LYS A 120 10.05 -12.62 68.33
C LYS A 120 9.00 -12.22 67.29
N ALA A 121 7.79 -11.87 67.73
CA ALA A 121 6.74 -11.40 66.85
C ALA A 121 7.06 -10.01 66.29
N VAL A 122 6.76 -9.81 65.01
CA VAL A 122 6.89 -8.54 64.28
C VAL A 122 5.52 -7.89 64.09
N PRO A 123 5.44 -6.56 63.88
CA PRO A 123 4.20 -5.89 63.47
C PRO A 123 3.65 -6.48 62.16
N LEU A 124 2.50 -7.16 62.20
CA LEU A 124 1.79 -7.63 61.00
C LEU A 124 0.80 -6.59 60.48
N TYR A 125 0.04 -5.99 61.40
CA TYR A 125 -0.94 -4.96 61.07
C TYR A 125 -0.73 -3.76 61.97
N ALA A 126 -0.68 -2.56 61.39
CA ALA A 126 -0.65 -1.30 62.12
C ALA A 126 -1.89 -0.50 61.74
N TRP A 127 -2.71 -0.15 62.72
CA TRP A 127 -3.84 0.75 62.53
C TRP A 127 -3.34 2.18 62.69
N LEU A 128 -3.44 2.93 61.60
CA LEU A 128 -2.99 4.32 61.51
C LEU A 128 -4.22 5.24 61.54
N TYR A 129 -4.21 6.26 62.40
CA TYR A 129 -5.23 7.30 62.43
C TYR A 129 -4.72 8.57 61.72
N PRO A 130 -5.40 9.04 60.67
CA PRO A 130 -5.03 10.24 59.96
C PRO A 130 -5.16 11.50 60.82
N LEU A 131 -4.15 12.37 60.82
CA LEU A 131 -4.20 13.67 61.51
C LEU A 131 -4.95 14.76 60.69
N LYS A 132 -5.18 14.51 59.40
CA LYS A 132 -6.14 15.25 58.57
C LYS A 132 -7.06 14.19 57.95
N ASN A 133 -8.28 14.05 58.46
CA ASN A 133 -9.28 13.19 57.85
C ASN A 133 -9.57 13.72 56.43
N LEU A 134 -8.96 13.08 55.44
CA LEU A 134 -9.07 13.33 54.02
C LEU A 134 -9.90 12.21 53.40
N GLY A 135 -10.93 12.60 52.66
CA GLY A 135 -11.49 11.75 51.61
C GLY A 135 -10.57 11.75 50.39
N HIS A 136 -10.74 10.77 49.51
CA HIS A 136 -11.04 10.89 48.08
C HIS A 136 -10.81 9.54 47.40
N SER A 137 -11.88 8.99 46.82
CA SER A 137 -11.93 7.66 46.19
C SER A 137 -11.32 7.61 44.77
N VAL A 138 -10.63 8.67 44.32
CA VAL A 138 -10.12 8.85 42.94
C VAL A 138 -8.70 8.29 42.80
N GLU A 139 -7.85 8.40 43.81
CA GLU A 139 -6.47 7.88 43.82
C GLU A 139 -6.40 6.36 43.55
N ILE A 140 -7.36 5.58 44.08
CA ILE A 140 -7.42 4.13 43.94
C ILE A 140 -7.52 3.69 42.46
N LEU A 141 -8.12 4.51 41.59
CA LEU A 141 -8.26 4.17 40.15
C LEU A 141 -6.96 4.27 39.38
N PHE A 142 -6.16 5.29 39.66
CA PHE A 142 -4.89 5.51 38.98
C PHE A 142 -3.87 4.47 39.42
N PHE A 143 -3.87 4.11 40.70
CA PHE A 143 -3.06 3.02 41.20
C PHE A 143 -3.48 1.65 40.64
N THR A 144 -4.78 1.35 40.53
CA THR A 144 -5.24 0.10 39.89
C THR A 144 -4.91 0.05 38.39
N LYS A 145 -4.99 1.17 37.67
CA LYS A 145 -4.53 1.25 36.27
C LYS A 145 -3.02 1.13 36.13
N ALA A 146 -2.25 1.79 36.98
CA ALA A 146 -0.79 1.68 37.00
C ALA A 146 -0.34 0.26 37.37
N GLU A 147 -1.02 -0.39 38.31
CA GLU A 147 -0.84 -1.82 38.60
C GLU A 147 -1.15 -2.67 37.38
N GLY A 148 -2.25 -2.40 36.66
CA GLY A 148 -2.57 -3.08 35.40
C GLY A 148 -1.51 -2.91 34.32
N VAL A 149 -0.91 -1.72 34.19
CA VAL A 149 0.22 -1.47 33.27
C VAL A 149 1.47 -2.24 33.70
N LEU A 150 1.82 -2.17 34.98
CA LEU A 150 2.98 -2.88 35.53
C LEU A 150 2.83 -4.40 35.42
N ASP A 151 1.62 -4.91 35.62
CA ASP A 151 1.29 -6.31 35.48
C ASP A 151 1.32 -6.74 34.01
N HIS A 152 0.74 -5.96 33.10
CA HIS A 152 0.84 -6.21 31.66
C HIS A 152 2.30 -6.28 31.18
N LEU A 153 3.13 -5.29 31.54
CA LEU A 153 4.55 -5.25 31.17
C LEU A 153 5.30 -6.43 31.77
N ARG A 154 5.03 -6.78 33.04
CA ARG A 154 5.62 -7.94 33.71
C ARG A 154 5.21 -9.23 33.02
N GLN A 155 3.93 -9.43 32.71
CA GLN A 155 3.42 -10.59 31.98
C GLN A 155 4.07 -10.70 30.61
N ALA A 156 4.22 -9.59 29.87
CA ALA A 156 4.91 -9.58 28.59
C ALA A 156 6.40 -9.95 28.72
N THR A 157 7.11 -9.44 29.72
CA THR A 157 8.50 -9.81 30.03
C THR A 157 8.63 -11.29 30.41
N MET A 158 7.76 -11.78 31.31
CA MET A 158 7.73 -13.20 31.69
C MET A 158 7.48 -14.08 30.47
N ARG A 159 6.54 -13.69 29.60
CA ARG A 159 6.23 -14.42 28.37
C ARG A 159 7.39 -14.41 27.36
N CYS A 160 8.18 -13.34 27.27
CA CYS A 160 9.43 -13.34 26.50
C CYS A 160 10.39 -14.41 27.04
N GLN A 161 10.58 -14.42 28.37
CA GLN A 161 11.46 -15.37 29.04
C GLN A 161 10.97 -16.80 28.89
N GLU A 162 9.67 -17.07 29.07
CA GLU A 162 9.05 -18.37 28.84
C GLU A 162 9.29 -18.88 27.43
N ILE A 163 9.08 -18.05 26.40
CA ILE A 163 9.34 -18.45 25.01
C ILE A 163 10.81 -18.82 24.83
N MET A 164 11.74 -18.08 25.44
CA MET A 164 13.18 -18.35 25.32
C MET A 164 13.67 -19.55 26.15
N THR A 165 13.10 -19.78 27.33
CA THR A 165 13.55 -20.80 28.30
C THR A 165 12.79 -22.12 28.21
N ASP A 166 11.64 -22.16 27.50
CA ASP A 166 10.90 -23.40 27.27
C ASP A 166 11.82 -24.43 26.59
N SER A 167 12.00 -25.56 27.27
CA SER A 167 12.78 -26.71 26.83
C SER A 167 12.45 -27.18 25.41
N THR A 168 11.20 -27.01 24.96
CA THR A 168 10.75 -27.38 23.62
C THR A 168 11.33 -26.44 22.55
N ASN A 169 11.50 -25.16 22.88
CA ASN A 169 11.99 -24.09 22.01
C ASN A 169 13.52 -24.04 21.92
N GLY A 170 14.24 -24.69 22.84
CA GLY A 170 15.71 -24.56 22.94
C GLY A 170 16.49 -24.84 21.65
N CYS A 171 16.04 -25.77 20.80
CA CYS A 171 16.68 -25.98 19.49
C CYS A 171 16.38 -24.85 18.50
N VAL A 172 15.15 -24.35 18.47
CA VAL A 172 14.74 -23.25 17.58
C VAL A 172 15.51 -21.98 17.93
N MET A 173 15.63 -21.67 19.23
CA MET A 173 16.41 -20.53 19.73
C MET A 173 17.90 -20.62 19.39
N LYS A 174 18.44 -21.84 19.34
CA LYS A 174 19.82 -22.09 18.92
C LYS A 174 20.01 -21.98 17.39
N TRP A 175 19.02 -22.42 16.62
CA TRP A 175 19.08 -22.38 15.16
C TRP A 175 18.91 -20.97 14.60
N PHE A 176 18.07 -20.16 15.24
CA PHE A 176 17.78 -18.79 14.84
C PHE A 176 18.18 -17.82 15.97
N PRO A 177 19.49 -17.51 16.11
CA PRO A 177 19.98 -16.64 17.18
C PRO A 177 19.35 -15.23 17.14
N ASP A 178 18.98 -14.74 15.95
CA ASP A 178 18.31 -13.45 15.77
C ASP A 178 16.93 -13.39 16.44
N LEU A 179 16.21 -14.52 16.51
CA LEU A 179 14.95 -14.60 17.23
C LEU A 179 15.18 -14.48 18.74
N THR A 180 16.20 -15.17 19.26
CA THR A 180 16.62 -15.04 20.65
C THR A 180 17.04 -13.61 20.95
N TYR A 181 17.79 -12.98 20.05
CA TYR A 181 18.17 -11.58 20.16
C TYR A 181 16.94 -10.66 20.19
N LYS A 182 15.97 -10.82 19.28
CA LYS A 182 14.74 -10.01 19.23
C LYS A 182 13.89 -10.14 20.49
N LEU A 183 13.69 -11.36 21.00
CA LEU A 183 12.96 -11.61 22.25
C LEU A 183 13.72 -11.07 23.48
N SER A 184 15.04 -11.26 23.53
CA SER A 184 15.91 -10.68 24.58
C SER A 184 15.83 -9.17 24.55
N ARG A 185 15.88 -8.58 23.35
CA ARG A 185 15.84 -7.14 23.15
C ARG A 185 14.50 -6.54 23.55
N LEU A 186 13.39 -7.18 23.19
CA LEU A 186 12.08 -6.78 23.67
C LEU A 186 12.00 -6.88 25.20
N SER A 187 12.50 -7.97 25.79
CA SER A 187 12.55 -8.14 27.24
C SER A 187 13.34 -7.02 27.93
N GLU A 188 14.51 -6.65 27.41
CA GLU A 188 15.32 -5.53 27.90
C GLU A 188 14.56 -4.20 27.80
N LEU A 189 13.92 -3.93 26.66
CA LEU A 189 13.15 -2.70 26.44
C LEU A 189 11.95 -2.63 27.39
N LEU A 190 11.23 -3.73 27.59
CA LEU A 190 10.10 -3.82 28.52
C LEU A 190 10.56 -3.61 29.97
N GLN A 191 11.65 -4.24 30.41
CA GLN A 191 12.19 -4.08 31.76
C GLN A 191 12.71 -2.67 32.03
N LYS A 192 13.37 -2.07 31.03
CA LYS A 192 13.85 -0.70 31.12
C LYS A 192 12.69 0.29 31.19
N TYR A 193 11.70 0.15 30.29
CA TYR A 193 10.49 0.97 30.30
C TYR A 193 9.69 0.78 31.60
N GLN A 194 9.59 -0.45 32.12
CA GLN A 194 8.95 -0.71 33.40
C GLN A 194 9.67 0.01 34.56
N SER A 195 11.00 0.04 34.57
CA SER A 195 11.78 0.76 35.57
C SER A 195 11.60 2.27 35.46
N GLU A 196 11.59 2.80 34.24
CA GLU A 196 11.32 4.22 33.97
C GLU A 196 9.90 4.60 34.39
N PHE A 197 8.90 3.81 34.01
CA PHE A 197 7.50 3.98 34.42
C PHE A 197 7.34 3.94 35.94
N LYS A 198 8.01 3.01 36.64
CA LYS A 198 8.04 2.97 38.11
C LYS A 198 8.68 4.21 38.73
N ARG A 199 9.77 4.71 38.15
CA ARG A 199 10.45 5.92 38.62
C ARG A 199 9.56 7.15 38.44
N GLU A 200 8.95 7.32 37.28
CA GLU A 200 8.00 8.41 37.01
C GLU A 200 6.79 8.32 37.94
N LEU A 201 6.24 7.12 38.15
CA LEU A 201 5.15 6.88 39.10
C LEU A 201 5.57 7.23 40.53
N ALA A 202 6.76 6.81 40.98
CA ALA A 202 7.27 7.10 42.31
C ALA A 202 7.50 8.60 42.55
N MET A 203 8.00 9.32 41.53
CA MET A 203 8.16 10.78 41.58
C MET A 203 6.80 11.48 41.68
N ALA A 204 5.83 11.09 40.85
CA ALA A 204 4.48 11.64 40.89
C ALA A 204 3.81 11.38 42.26
N VAL A 205 3.96 10.17 42.82
CA VAL A 205 3.42 9.84 44.16
C VAL A 205 4.11 10.63 45.26
N LYS A 206 5.41 10.90 45.14
CA LYS A 206 6.14 11.71 46.12
C LYS A 206 5.65 13.16 46.09
N THR A 207 5.51 13.75 44.92
CA THR A 207 5.07 15.15 44.78
C THR A 207 3.60 15.34 45.15
N MET A 208 2.74 14.33 44.94
CA MET A 208 1.37 14.28 45.51
C MET A 208 1.34 14.31 47.04
N ARG A 209 2.33 13.70 47.70
CA ARG A 209 2.40 13.68 49.18
C ARG A 209 2.91 15.00 49.77
N GLU A 210 3.63 15.79 48.97
CA GLU A 210 4.28 17.03 49.40
C GLU A 210 3.47 18.29 49.02
N SER A 211 2.58 18.22 48.02
CA SER A 211 1.79 19.35 47.52
C SER A 211 0.28 19.14 47.65
N GLU A 212 -0.45 20.10 48.22
CA GLU A 212 -1.92 20.11 48.23
C GLU A 212 -2.44 20.52 46.83
N GLY A 213 -2.68 19.54 45.95
CA GLY A 213 -3.66 19.67 44.85
C GLY A 213 -3.18 19.78 43.39
N VAL A 214 -1.95 19.41 43.01
CA VAL A 214 -1.45 19.67 41.62
C VAL A 214 -1.07 18.43 40.79
N ASP A 215 -0.96 17.21 41.34
CA ASP A 215 -0.26 16.10 40.64
C ASP A 215 -1.10 14.97 40.03
N GLU A 216 -2.44 14.99 40.12
CA GLU A 216 -3.25 13.96 39.44
C GLU A 216 -3.07 13.98 37.91
N ASN A 217 -2.79 15.15 37.34
CA ASN A 217 -2.51 15.34 35.92
C ASN A 217 -1.21 14.62 35.51
N ARG A 218 -0.16 14.62 36.34
CA ARG A 218 1.08 13.88 36.04
C ARG A 218 0.86 12.37 36.02
N LEU A 219 0.06 11.83 36.93
CA LEU A 219 -0.31 10.39 36.91
C LEU A 219 -1.12 10.03 35.66
N ARG A 220 -2.05 10.91 35.26
CA ARG A 220 -2.84 10.76 34.03
C ARG A 220 -1.96 10.78 32.79
N ASP A 221 -1.01 11.72 32.72
CA ASP A 221 -0.06 11.86 31.62
C ASP A 221 0.84 10.63 31.50
N ILE A 222 1.36 10.11 32.62
CA ILE A 222 2.17 8.88 32.63
C ILE A 222 1.39 7.70 32.04
N LEU A 223 0.12 7.53 32.41
CA LEU A 223 -0.73 6.44 31.91
C LEU A 223 -1.16 6.66 30.44
N GLN A 224 -1.47 7.90 30.05
CA GLN A 224 -1.83 8.25 28.68
C GLN A 224 -0.65 8.11 27.72
N ASN A 225 0.55 8.50 28.17
CA ASN A 225 1.80 8.28 27.43
C ASN A 225 2.05 6.79 27.24
N HIS A 226 1.74 5.95 28.24
CA HIS A 226 1.80 4.49 28.07
C HIS A 226 0.83 3.97 27.01
N ASP A 227 -0.44 4.39 27.04
CA ASP A 227 -1.46 3.94 26.08
C ASP A 227 -1.14 4.35 24.63
N GLN A 228 -0.46 5.49 24.44
CA GLN A 228 -0.03 6.00 23.14
C GLN A 228 1.36 5.49 22.70
N SER A 229 2.11 4.90 23.63
CA SER A 229 3.41 4.30 23.33
C SER A 229 3.27 2.97 22.57
N PRO A 230 4.32 2.51 21.87
CA PRO A 230 4.35 1.16 21.33
C PRO A 230 4.37 0.06 22.41
N PHE A 231 4.53 0.42 23.70
CA PHE A 231 4.50 -0.49 24.84
C PHE A 231 3.08 -0.82 25.34
N CYS A 232 2.05 -0.32 24.66
CA CYS A 232 0.66 -0.45 25.09
C CYS A 232 0.14 -1.92 25.05
N PRO A 233 -0.92 -2.22 25.83
CA PRO A 233 -1.46 -3.58 25.97
C PRO A 233 -2.13 -4.16 24.72
N GLN A 234 -2.20 -3.41 23.61
CA GLN A 234 -2.71 -3.92 22.34
C GLN A 234 -1.58 -4.40 21.40
N SER A 235 -0.42 -3.74 21.44
CA SER A 235 0.66 -3.96 20.47
C SER A 235 1.64 -5.03 20.94
N VAL A 236 2.08 -4.97 22.20
CA VAL A 236 3.07 -5.92 22.76
C VAL A 236 2.55 -7.36 22.76
N PRO A 237 1.31 -7.66 23.24
CA PRO A 237 0.78 -9.02 23.16
C PRO A 237 0.61 -9.53 21.74
N LEU A 238 0.26 -8.65 20.79
CA LEU A 238 0.06 -9.04 19.39
C LEU A 238 1.38 -9.43 18.72
N TRP A 239 2.44 -8.64 18.94
CA TRP A 239 3.79 -8.99 18.48
C TRP A 239 4.26 -10.31 19.10
N LEU A 240 4.06 -10.49 20.41
CA LEU A 240 4.41 -11.73 21.11
C LEU A 240 3.61 -12.93 20.61
N ASN A 241 2.32 -12.77 20.30
CA ASN A 241 1.49 -13.82 19.74
C ASN A 241 2.00 -14.24 18.35
N ASN A 242 2.36 -13.29 17.49
CA ASN A 242 2.96 -13.57 16.18
C ASN A 242 4.28 -14.35 16.33
N LYS A 243 5.20 -13.90 17.20
CA LYS A 243 6.48 -14.59 17.45
C LYS A 243 6.32 -15.96 18.09
N ALA A 244 5.41 -16.10 19.06
CA ALA A 244 5.08 -17.40 19.64
C ALA A 244 4.50 -18.35 18.59
N ALA A 245 3.70 -17.86 17.66
CA ALA A 245 3.13 -18.67 16.59
C ALA A 245 4.21 -19.11 15.59
N GLU A 246 5.17 -18.24 15.23
CA GLU A 246 6.36 -18.57 14.41
C GLU A 246 7.19 -19.70 15.06
N VAL A 247 7.54 -19.55 16.34
CA VAL A 247 8.27 -20.56 17.12
C VAL A 247 7.51 -21.88 17.18
N LYS A 248 6.21 -21.81 17.45
CA LYS A 248 5.34 -22.99 17.47
C LYS A 248 5.32 -23.69 16.11
N ALA A 249 5.29 -22.96 15.00
CA ALA A 249 5.31 -23.55 13.67
C ALA A 249 6.62 -24.31 13.39
N LEU A 250 7.77 -23.73 13.77
CA LEU A 250 9.07 -24.41 13.66
C LEU A 250 9.15 -25.65 14.56
N ASN A 251 8.62 -25.58 15.78
CA ASN A 251 8.56 -26.76 16.65
C ASN A 251 7.64 -27.85 16.12
N VAL A 252 6.51 -27.50 15.48
CA VAL A 252 5.64 -28.47 14.81
C VAL A 252 6.37 -29.14 13.65
N CYS A 253 7.16 -28.40 12.87
CA CYS A 253 7.99 -28.96 11.81
C CYS A 253 9.06 -29.91 12.40
N LYS A 254 9.72 -29.50 13.48
CA LYS A 254 10.72 -30.30 14.21
C LYS A 254 10.14 -31.60 14.76
N THR A 255 9.01 -31.55 15.46
CA THR A 255 8.37 -32.75 16.04
C THR A 255 7.90 -33.74 14.99
N ARG A 256 7.59 -33.24 13.79
CA ARG A 256 7.24 -34.05 12.61
C ARG A 256 8.45 -34.50 11.79
N ASN A 257 9.68 -34.28 12.27
CA ASN A 257 10.93 -34.60 11.56
C ASN A 257 11.05 -33.96 10.17
N ILE A 258 10.46 -32.78 9.99
CA ILE A 258 10.63 -31.98 8.77
C ILE A 258 11.96 -31.23 8.88
N PRO A 259 12.90 -31.39 7.92
CA PRO A 259 14.17 -30.66 7.92
C PRO A 259 13.96 -29.15 7.95
N ILE A 260 14.62 -28.48 8.90
CA ILE A 260 14.58 -27.02 9.05
C ILE A 260 15.93 -26.47 8.58
N MET A 261 15.90 -25.64 7.54
CA MET A 261 17.08 -24.94 7.01
C MET A 261 17.39 -23.76 7.91
N LYS A 262 18.63 -23.72 8.40
CA LYS A 262 19.08 -22.72 9.38
C LYS A 262 19.79 -21.53 8.74
N SER A 263 20.23 -21.67 7.50
CA SER A 263 20.91 -20.62 6.74
C SER A 263 20.60 -20.75 5.26
N GLN A 264 20.89 -19.68 4.51
CA GLN A 264 20.75 -19.68 3.06
C GLN A 264 21.66 -20.73 2.40
N GLU A 265 22.84 -21.03 2.97
CA GLU A 265 23.73 -22.07 2.43
C GLU A 265 23.19 -23.49 2.64
N GLU A 266 22.54 -23.78 3.78
CA GLU A 266 21.86 -25.07 3.99
C GLU A 266 20.70 -25.23 3.00
N LEU A 267 19.93 -24.17 2.79
CA LEU A 267 18.83 -24.15 1.81
C LEU A 267 19.37 -24.37 0.39
N ASP A 268 20.37 -23.61 -0.03
CA ASP A 268 21.00 -23.74 -1.35
C ASP A 268 21.60 -25.14 -1.55
N GLY A 269 22.19 -25.74 -0.51
CA GLY A 269 22.70 -27.11 -0.54
C GLY A 269 21.59 -28.15 -0.78
N VAL A 270 20.43 -27.98 -0.11
CA VAL A 270 19.27 -28.86 -0.31
C VAL A 270 18.64 -28.64 -1.69
N LEU A 271 18.60 -27.40 -2.18
CA LEU A 271 18.10 -27.09 -3.53
C LEU A 271 19.01 -27.67 -4.62
N ARG A 272 20.34 -27.57 -4.48
CA ARG A 272 21.32 -28.15 -5.43
C ARG A 272 21.32 -29.68 -5.44
N SER A 273 20.96 -30.32 -4.33
CA SER A 273 20.94 -31.78 -4.19
C SER A 273 19.58 -32.42 -4.55
N SER A 274 18.53 -31.62 -4.79
CA SER A 274 17.18 -32.13 -5.03
C SER A 274 16.77 -32.00 -6.50
N ASN A 275 16.69 -33.15 -7.19
CA ASN A 275 16.07 -33.24 -8.53
C ASN A 275 14.53 -33.38 -8.47
N ASP A 276 13.96 -33.46 -7.26
CA ASP A 276 12.55 -33.73 -7.00
C ASP A 276 11.78 -32.47 -6.58
N ARG A 277 10.45 -32.58 -6.55
CA ARG A 277 9.53 -31.51 -6.12
C ARG A 277 9.72 -31.27 -4.62
N LEU A 278 9.90 -30.02 -4.22
CA LEU A 278 10.19 -29.64 -2.84
C LEU A 278 9.22 -28.56 -2.37
N LEU A 279 8.53 -28.82 -1.26
CA LEU A 279 7.67 -27.84 -0.59
C LEU A 279 8.41 -27.28 0.62
N CYS A 280 8.60 -25.97 0.64
CA CYS A 280 9.23 -25.25 1.71
C CYS A 280 8.19 -24.43 2.46
N PHE A 281 7.94 -24.75 3.72
CA PHE A 281 7.21 -23.87 4.62
C PHE A 281 8.14 -22.73 5.04
N THR A 282 7.85 -21.52 4.58
CA THR A 282 8.70 -20.35 4.77
C THR A 282 8.07 -19.37 5.75
N LEU A 283 8.84 -18.94 6.75
CA LEU A 283 8.53 -17.81 7.61
C LEU A 283 9.22 -16.56 7.08
N THR A 284 8.46 -15.50 6.83
CA THR A 284 8.93 -14.31 6.10
C THR A 284 9.31 -13.13 6.98
N SER A 285 9.06 -13.22 8.29
CA SER A 285 9.12 -12.14 9.28
C SER A 285 10.27 -12.27 10.30
N LEU A 286 11.18 -13.24 10.12
CA LEU A 286 12.18 -13.61 11.13
C LEU A 286 13.58 -13.02 10.93
N GLU A 287 14.00 -12.65 9.71
CA GLU A 287 15.42 -12.31 9.40
C GLU A 287 15.69 -10.84 8.99
N ASP A 288 14.74 -9.92 9.16
CA ASP A 288 14.94 -8.46 8.92
C ASP A 288 15.01 -7.63 10.22
N LYS A 289 15.48 -6.37 10.10
CA LYS A 289 15.28 -5.34 11.14
C LYS A 289 13.79 -5.24 11.44
N ASP A 290 13.41 -5.60 12.67
CA ASP A 290 12.00 -5.63 13.06
C ASP A 290 11.47 -4.19 13.17
N PRO A 291 10.48 -3.79 12.34
CA PRO A 291 9.97 -2.42 12.36
C PRO A 291 9.32 -2.05 13.69
N PHE A 292 8.73 -3.03 14.40
CA PHE A 292 8.11 -2.82 15.71
C PHE A 292 9.17 -2.54 16.77
N LEU A 293 10.24 -3.35 16.84
CA LEU A 293 11.34 -3.09 17.78
C LEU A 293 12.07 -1.78 17.47
N SER A 294 12.28 -1.46 16.19
CA SER A 294 12.90 -0.20 15.77
C SER A 294 12.07 1.01 16.24
N THR A 295 10.74 0.92 16.15
CA THR A 295 9.81 1.96 16.63
C THR A 295 9.88 2.10 18.16
N MET A 296 9.97 0.99 18.90
CA MET A 296 10.12 0.99 20.36
C MET A 296 11.44 1.64 20.82
N GLU A 297 12.52 1.41 20.08
CA GLU A 297 13.82 2.03 20.35
C GLU A 297 13.83 3.53 20.04
N GLN A 298 13.19 3.97 18.97
CA GLN A 298 13.07 5.39 18.60
C GLN A 298 12.20 6.16 19.61
N HIS A 299 11.12 5.56 20.10
CA HIS A 299 10.28 6.15 21.15
C HIS A 299 11.07 6.46 22.43
N LYS A 300 12.15 5.71 22.71
CA LYS A 300 13.01 5.96 23.87
C LYS A 300 13.95 7.16 23.68
N LEU A 301 14.45 7.37 22.46
CA LEU A 301 15.34 8.49 22.15
C LEU A 301 14.61 9.84 22.26
N SER A 302 13.34 9.89 21.83
CA SER A 302 12.52 11.10 21.94
C SER A 302 12.09 11.44 23.37
N VAL A 303 11.99 10.47 24.28
CA VAL A 303 11.61 10.71 25.68
C VAL A 303 12.80 11.18 26.53
N GLN A 304 14.03 10.74 26.25
CA GLN A 304 15.23 11.17 27.00
C GLN A 304 15.68 12.61 26.67
N GLU A 305 15.47 13.12 25.46
CA GLU A 305 15.82 14.51 25.11
C GLU A 305 14.88 15.55 25.73
N ASN A 306 13.65 15.16 26.06
CA ASN A 306 12.64 16.05 26.65
C ASN A 306 12.79 16.25 28.16
N THR A 307 13.75 15.59 28.84
CA THR A 307 13.93 15.72 30.31
C THR A 307 15.12 16.59 30.74
N MET A 308 15.93 17.14 29.83
CA MET A 308 17.08 17.98 30.21
C MET A 308 17.17 19.38 29.61
N ASN A 309 16.34 19.76 28.63
CA ASN A 309 16.33 21.12 28.10
C ASN A 309 14.92 21.72 28.10
N GLN A 310 14.52 22.33 29.22
CA GLN A 310 13.56 23.43 29.20
C GLN A 310 14.32 24.75 29.01
N SER A 311 14.61 25.08 27.76
CA SER A 311 14.72 26.44 27.20
C SER A 311 15.17 26.31 25.74
N ASP A 312 14.41 26.94 24.86
CA ASP A 312 14.63 27.10 23.42
C ASP A 312 14.64 25.84 22.55
N LEU A 313 13.56 25.70 21.75
CA LEU A 313 13.45 25.21 20.37
C LEU A 313 12.07 24.59 20.12
N THR A 314 11.08 25.40 19.72
CA THR A 314 9.77 24.89 19.26
C THR A 314 9.76 24.70 17.75
N GLY A 315 10.16 23.50 17.33
CA GLY A 315 10.08 23.01 15.97
C GLY A 315 9.71 21.53 15.96
N GLN A 316 8.43 21.27 15.69
CA GLN A 316 7.89 20.05 15.06
C GLN A 316 8.03 18.69 15.79
N GLN A 317 6.94 18.16 16.35
CA GLN A 317 6.81 16.72 16.66
C GLN A 317 5.45 16.19 16.21
N GLU A 318 5.45 15.45 15.10
CA GLU A 318 4.30 14.67 14.62
C GLU A 318 3.87 13.66 15.69
N THR A 319 2.63 13.77 16.17
CA THR A 319 2.03 12.69 16.97
C THR A 319 1.80 11.45 16.11
N GLN A 320 2.80 10.57 16.04
CA GLN A 320 2.69 9.26 15.41
C GLN A 320 1.59 8.44 16.10
N ARG A 321 0.66 7.88 15.31
CA ARG A 321 -0.23 6.81 15.82
C ARG A 321 0.64 5.63 16.29
N PRO A 322 0.27 4.90 17.35
CA PRO A 322 1.04 3.75 17.79
C PRO A 322 1.17 2.74 16.65
N PHE A 323 2.39 2.40 16.25
CA PHE A 323 2.63 1.38 15.23
C PHE A 323 2.09 0.03 15.74
N LYS A 324 0.96 -0.42 15.17
CA LYS A 324 0.30 -1.68 15.52
C LYS A 324 0.72 -2.75 14.51
N PRO A 325 1.38 -3.85 14.94
CA PRO A 325 1.74 -4.92 14.02
C PRO A 325 0.48 -5.62 13.47
N PRO A 326 0.49 -6.15 12.22
CA PRO A 326 -0.63 -6.92 11.68
C PRO A 326 -0.81 -8.25 12.43
N ASP A 327 -2.05 -8.74 12.55
CA ASP A 327 -2.30 -10.09 13.09
C ASP A 327 -2.03 -11.14 12.00
N LEU A 328 -0.97 -11.93 12.20
CA LEU A 328 -0.51 -12.96 11.26
C LEU A 328 -0.81 -14.37 11.77
N THR A 329 -1.37 -14.49 12.97
CA THR A 329 -1.53 -15.77 13.70
C THR A 329 -2.44 -16.74 12.94
N GLN A 330 -3.56 -16.24 12.40
CA GLN A 330 -4.54 -17.08 11.70
C GLN A 330 -3.99 -17.65 10.40
N LYS A 331 -3.32 -16.80 9.61
CA LYS A 331 -2.69 -17.19 8.34
C LYS A 331 -1.59 -18.24 8.57
N LEU A 332 -0.73 -18.00 9.55
CA LEU A 332 0.32 -18.95 9.90
C LEU A 332 -0.25 -20.31 10.33
N LYS A 333 -1.33 -20.30 11.11
CA LYS A 333 -2.01 -21.52 11.55
C LYS A 333 -2.68 -22.26 10.38
N SER A 334 -3.31 -21.56 9.43
CA SER A 334 -3.92 -22.18 8.25
C SER A 334 -2.88 -22.79 7.33
N ASP A 335 -1.82 -22.05 7.02
CA ASP A 335 -0.75 -22.50 6.12
C ASP A 335 -0.03 -23.71 6.71
N LEU A 336 0.31 -23.64 8.00
CA LEU A 336 0.95 -24.75 8.70
C LEU A 336 0.05 -26.00 8.72
N ARG A 337 -1.27 -25.84 8.94
CA ARG A 337 -2.22 -26.94 8.93
C ARG A 337 -2.30 -27.60 7.55
N LEU A 338 -2.35 -26.82 6.48
CA LEU A 338 -2.39 -27.35 5.11
C LEU A 338 -1.07 -28.04 4.74
N PHE A 339 0.06 -27.42 5.10
CA PHE A 339 1.40 -27.98 4.87
C PHE A 339 1.60 -29.31 5.61
N THR A 340 1.25 -29.35 6.88
CA THR A 340 1.36 -30.56 7.72
C THR A 340 0.42 -31.68 7.28
N LYS A 341 -0.80 -31.34 6.88
CA LYS A 341 -1.73 -32.30 6.26
C LYS A 341 -1.14 -32.87 4.98
N SER A 342 -0.61 -32.03 4.09
CA SER A 342 0.02 -32.49 2.86
C SER A 342 1.24 -33.38 3.12
N TYR A 343 2.02 -33.10 4.16
CA TYR A 343 3.15 -33.92 4.58
C TYR A 343 2.72 -35.30 5.11
N GLU A 344 1.57 -35.37 5.79
CA GLU A 344 0.97 -36.64 6.23
C GLU A 344 0.42 -37.45 5.05
N ASP A 345 -0.29 -36.78 4.13
CA ASP A 345 -0.93 -37.38 2.96
C ASP A 345 0.11 -37.86 1.93
N SER A 346 1.30 -37.25 1.87
CA SER A 346 2.34 -37.56 0.88
C SER A 346 3.13 -38.85 1.13
N ARG A 347 2.66 -39.77 1.99
CA ARG A 347 3.33 -41.06 2.23
C ARG A 347 3.15 -42.07 1.09
N ASP A 348 2.26 -41.79 0.14
CA ASP A 348 1.96 -42.68 -0.99
C ASP A 348 2.40 -42.06 -2.34
N GLY A 349 3.62 -42.40 -2.77
CA GLY A 349 3.97 -42.52 -4.20
C GLY A 349 4.46 -41.29 -4.98
N GLU A 350 4.34 -40.05 -4.48
CA GLU A 350 4.96 -38.87 -5.12
C GLU A 350 6.25 -38.45 -4.40
N ASN A 351 7.34 -38.28 -5.18
CA ASN A 351 8.67 -37.89 -4.69
C ASN A 351 8.66 -36.39 -4.29
N ILE A 352 7.97 -36.03 -3.20
CA ILE A 352 7.90 -34.66 -2.68
C ILE A 352 8.72 -34.56 -1.41
N LYS A 353 9.73 -33.68 -1.40
CA LYS A 353 10.50 -33.35 -0.21
C LYS A 353 9.86 -32.17 0.51
N PHE A 354 9.76 -32.25 1.83
CA PHE A 354 9.22 -31.17 2.66
C PHE A 354 10.35 -30.60 3.49
N ILE A 355 10.46 -29.28 3.53
CA ILE A 355 11.40 -28.57 4.39
C ILE A 355 10.71 -27.35 5.02
N ALA A 356 11.30 -26.81 6.07
CA ALA A 356 10.94 -25.50 6.58
C ALA A 356 12.17 -24.58 6.53
N ALA A 357 11.98 -23.30 6.28
CA ALA A 357 13.06 -22.32 6.25
C ALA A 357 12.56 -20.95 6.72
N VAL A 358 13.49 -20.10 7.08
CA VAL A 358 13.25 -18.67 7.27
C VAL A 358 13.80 -17.97 6.05
N ILE A 359 12.97 -17.19 5.35
CA ILE A 359 13.40 -16.42 4.18
C ILE A 359 12.62 -15.10 4.18
N PRO A 360 13.27 -13.94 4.34
CA PRO A 360 12.62 -12.64 4.30
C PRO A 360 11.80 -12.42 3.03
N ASP A 361 10.59 -11.88 3.18
CA ASP A 361 9.74 -11.51 2.05
C ASP A 361 8.68 -10.47 2.43
N ILE A 362 8.88 -9.23 1.98
CA ILE A 362 7.96 -8.12 2.24
C ILE A 362 6.63 -8.25 1.49
N SER A 363 6.58 -9.04 0.41
CA SER A 363 5.38 -9.18 -0.43
C SER A 363 4.35 -10.15 0.17
N VAL A 364 4.78 -11.06 1.05
CA VAL A 364 3.92 -12.07 1.69
C VAL A 364 4.19 -12.12 3.20
N PRO A 365 3.55 -11.28 4.02
CA PRO A 365 3.83 -11.21 5.45
C PRO A 365 3.37 -12.46 6.21
N GLY A 366 4.19 -12.88 7.19
CA GLY A 366 3.94 -13.99 8.14
C GLY A 366 4.48 -15.34 7.66
N SER A 367 3.72 -16.02 6.83
CA SER A 367 4.08 -17.34 6.28
C SER A 367 3.73 -17.47 4.81
N SER A 368 4.43 -18.37 4.13
CA SER A 368 4.11 -18.77 2.77
C SER A 368 4.59 -20.19 2.52
N ILE A 369 3.95 -20.91 1.61
CA ILE A 369 4.43 -22.22 1.16
C ILE A 369 5.09 -22.03 -0.19
N ARG A 370 6.40 -22.18 -0.25
CA ARG A 370 7.16 -22.05 -1.50
C ARG A 370 7.31 -23.42 -2.16
N LEU A 371 7.09 -23.47 -3.46
CA LEU A 371 7.31 -24.67 -4.25
C LEU A 371 8.61 -24.52 -5.04
N TYR A 372 9.53 -25.45 -4.84
CA TYR A 372 10.74 -25.60 -5.64
C TYR A 372 10.67 -26.88 -6.47
N GLN A 373 11.21 -26.85 -7.67
CA GLN A 373 11.30 -28.01 -8.55
C GLN A 373 12.64 -27.97 -9.27
N GLN A 374 13.43 -29.05 -9.18
CA GLN A 374 14.77 -29.14 -9.78
C GLN A 374 15.70 -27.98 -9.35
N GLY A 375 15.69 -27.65 -8.06
CA GLY A 375 16.49 -26.56 -7.49
C GLY A 375 16.02 -25.14 -7.84
N SER A 376 14.99 -24.96 -8.68
CA SER A 376 14.45 -23.65 -9.07
C SER A 376 13.15 -23.34 -8.31
N LEU A 377 12.96 -22.07 -7.92
CA LEU A 377 11.72 -21.59 -7.29
C LEU A 377 10.60 -21.47 -8.33
N ILE A 378 9.49 -22.16 -8.11
CA ILE A 378 8.32 -22.15 -9.00
C ILE A 378 7.29 -21.11 -8.56
N THR A 379 6.99 -21.06 -7.26
CA THR A 379 6.08 -20.07 -6.71
C THR A 379 6.43 -19.77 -5.25
N THR A 380 6.24 -18.52 -4.85
CA THR A 380 6.39 -18.06 -3.47
C THR A 380 5.15 -18.34 -2.62
N ASN A 381 3.97 -18.56 -3.23
CA ASN A 381 2.73 -18.84 -2.51
C ASN A 381 1.91 -19.97 -3.17
N PHE A 382 2.16 -21.20 -2.73
CA PHE A 382 1.52 -22.42 -3.22
C PHE A 382 0.29 -22.79 -2.38
N LEU A 383 -0.85 -22.95 -3.04
CA LEU A 383 -2.16 -23.22 -2.45
C LEU A 383 -2.43 -24.73 -2.39
N LEU A 384 -2.13 -25.32 -1.24
CA LEU A 384 -2.36 -26.75 -1.00
C LEU A 384 -3.86 -27.09 -0.91
N GLY A 385 -4.27 -28.15 -1.61
CA GLY A 385 -5.63 -28.73 -1.53
C GLY A 385 -6.57 -28.40 -2.70
N LEU A 386 -6.15 -27.58 -3.65
CA LEU A 386 -6.93 -27.25 -4.86
C LEU A 386 -6.33 -27.99 -6.07
N LYS A 387 -7.02 -29.01 -6.60
CA LYS A 387 -6.61 -29.79 -7.79
C LYS A 387 -7.61 -29.60 -8.95
N PRO A 388 -7.17 -29.15 -10.13
CA PRO A 388 -8.03 -28.97 -11.29
C PRO A 388 -8.27 -30.30 -12.06
N ASP A 389 -9.38 -30.38 -12.80
CA ASP A 389 -9.73 -31.55 -13.64
C ASP A 389 -8.81 -31.68 -14.86
N PRO A 390 -8.46 -32.89 -15.36
CA PRO A 390 -7.50 -33.07 -16.44
C PRO A 390 -7.90 -32.40 -17.76
N VAL A 391 -6.91 -31.94 -18.54
CA VAL A 391 -7.10 -31.36 -19.88
C VAL A 391 -7.56 -32.39 -20.91
N GLN A 392 -8.25 -31.93 -21.95
CA GLN A 392 -8.65 -32.73 -23.11
C GLN A 392 -7.77 -32.41 -24.33
N VAL A 393 -7.42 -33.43 -25.13
CA VAL A 393 -6.62 -33.23 -26.37
C VAL A 393 -7.55 -32.92 -27.54
N ALA A 394 -7.46 -31.70 -28.08
CA ALA A 394 -8.28 -31.24 -29.19
C ALA A 394 -7.66 -31.54 -30.56
N GLU A 395 -6.34 -31.35 -30.70
CA GLU A 395 -5.61 -31.57 -31.97
C GLU A 395 -4.21 -32.15 -31.69
N ARG A 396 -3.73 -33.05 -32.57
CA ARG A 396 -2.39 -33.65 -32.49
C ARG A 396 -1.61 -33.33 -33.75
N LYS A 397 -0.40 -32.78 -33.61
CA LYS A 397 0.55 -32.54 -34.71
C LYS A 397 1.88 -33.23 -34.39
N GLN A 398 2.82 -33.12 -35.32
CA GLN A 398 4.17 -33.68 -35.18
C GLN A 398 5.01 -33.03 -34.06
N SER A 399 4.89 -31.71 -33.88
CA SER A 399 5.70 -30.95 -32.91
C SER A 399 4.87 -30.14 -31.91
N CYS A 400 3.55 -30.29 -31.92
CA CYS A 400 2.69 -29.68 -30.92
C CYS A 400 1.40 -30.46 -30.69
N VAL A 401 0.79 -30.23 -29.53
CA VAL A 401 -0.53 -30.74 -29.13
C VAL A 401 -1.38 -29.57 -28.65
N LEU A 402 -2.61 -29.46 -29.16
CA LEU A 402 -3.60 -28.49 -28.69
C LEU A 402 -4.45 -29.12 -27.59
N LEU A 403 -4.50 -28.44 -26.44
CA LEU A 403 -5.22 -28.86 -25.24
C LEU A 403 -6.39 -27.91 -24.98
N THR A 404 -7.50 -28.44 -24.47
CA THR A 404 -8.66 -27.66 -24.01
C THR A 404 -8.82 -27.83 -22.50
N PHE A 405 -9.01 -26.71 -21.80
CA PHE A 405 -9.22 -26.70 -20.36
C PHE A 405 -10.70 -26.93 -20.01
N PRO A 406 -11.03 -27.84 -19.09
CA PRO A 406 -12.40 -27.98 -18.59
C PRO A 406 -12.82 -26.73 -17.78
N GLN A 407 -14.13 -26.48 -17.64
CA GLN A 407 -14.64 -25.38 -16.81
C GLN A 407 -14.14 -25.54 -15.36
N SER A 408 -13.31 -24.61 -14.90
CA SER A 408 -12.55 -24.78 -13.65
C SER A 408 -13.41 -24.60 -12.39
N THR A 409 -13.10 -25.36 -11.34
CA THR A 409 -13.63 -25.18 -9.97
C THR A 409 -13.16 -23.90 -9.27
N ILE A 410 -12.17 -23.20 -9.83
CA ILE A 410 -11.56 -21.97 -9.28
C ILE A 410 -12.25 -20.74 -9.90
N ARG A 411 -12.70 -19.79 -9.06
CA ARG A 411 -13.62 -18.71 -9.48
C ARG A 411 -12.99 -17.60 -10.34
N ARG A 412 -11.67 -17.37 -10.25
CA ARG A 412 -10.96 -16.29 -10.97
C ARG A 412 -9.52 -16.69 -11.35
N PRO A 413 -9.32 -17.61 -12.30
CA PRO A 413 -7.99 -17.92 -12.81
C PRO A 413 -7.38 -16.70 -13.51
N GLU A 414 -6.12 -16.38 -13.23
CA GLU A 414 -5.36 -15.37 -13.99
C GLU A 414 -4.50 -16.03 -15.08
N ARG A 415 -3.90 -17.19 -14.76
CA ARG A 415 -3.03 -17.95 -15.67
C ARG A 415 -3.16 -19.45 -15.46
N TYR A 416 -2.86 -20.23 -16.48
CA TYR A 416 -2.71 -21.68 -16.44
C TYR A 416 -1.26 -22.05 -16.68
N ARG A 417 -0.66 -22.88 -15.81
CA ARG A 417 0.69 -23.44 -15.98
C ARG A 417 0.60 -24.92 -16.32
N VAL A 418 0.92 -25.26 -17.57
CA VAL A 418 0.92 -26.62 -18.13
C VAL A 418 2.33 -27.19 -18.06
N GLU A 419 2.47 -28.43 -17.58
CA GLU A 419 3.72 -29.17 -17.57
C GLU A 419 3.63 -30.43 -18.44
N TYR A 420 4.69 -30.72 -19.21
CA TYR A 420 4.76 -31.90 -20.07
C TYR A 420 6.14 -32.58 -20.04
N ARG A 421 6.21 -33.90 -20.23
CA ARG A 421 7.48 -34.65 -20.30
C ARG A 421 7.41 -35.81 -21.28
N VAL A 422 8.55 -36.19 -21.85
CA VAL A 422 8.66 -37.36 -22.74
C VAL A 422 8.76 -38.67 -21.95
N MET A 423 8.10 -39.70 -22.46
CA MET A 423 8.18 -41.09 -21.97
C MET A 423 9.13 -41.89 -22.87
N THR A 424 10.30 -42.22 -22.36
CA THR A 424 11.25 -43.12 -23.04
C THR A 424 11.04 -44.56 -22.57
N THR A 425 10.56 -45.43 -23.46
CA THR A 425 10.47 -46.88 -23.22
C THR A 425 11.78 -47.55 -23.59
N SER A 426 12.64 -47.83 -22.61
CA SER A 426 13.72 -48.81 -22.76
C SER A 426 13.34 -50.10 -22.04
N PHE A 427 13.77 -51.25 -22.55
CA PHE A 427 13.24 -52.57 -22.21
C PHE A 427 13.32 -53.02 -20.74
N MET A 428 13.88 -52.25 -19.79
CA MET A 428 13.90 -52.67 -18.38
C MET A 428 13.82 -51.55 -17.30
N LYS A 429 13.62 -50.25 -17.62
CA LYS A 429 13.34 -49.21 -16.59
C LYS A 429 12.83 -47.91 -17.21
N VAL A 430 11.69 -47.39 -16.74
CA VAL A 430 11.15 -46.06 -17.12
C VAL A 430 12.03 -44.98 -16.50
N SER A 431 12.87 -44.32 -17.29
CA SER A 431 13.58 -43.11 -16.85
C SER A 431 12.63 -41.91 -16.93
N LYS A 432 12.27 -41.34 -15.78
CA LYS A 432 11.41 -40.14 -15.70
C LYS A 432 12.26 -38.91 -16.08
N ARG A 433 12.08 -38.38 -17.29
CA ARG A 433 12.68 -37.09 -17.69
C ARG A 433 12.06 -35.91 -16.90
N PRO A 434 12.78 -34.79 -16.76
CA PRO A 434 12.24 -33.57 -16.15
C PRO A 434 11.01 -33.05 -16.93
N TRP A 435 10.10 -32.38 -16.21
CA TRP A 435 8.94 -31.71 -16.80
C TRP A 435 9.36 -30.37 -17.42
N ASN A 436 8.88 -30.10 -18.63
CA ASN A 436 8.93 -28.81 -19.32
C ASN A 436 7.65 -28.03 -19.05
N GLU A 437 7.67 -26.69 -19.12
CA GLU A 437 6.52 -25.84 -18.78
C GLU A 437 6.05 -24.93 -19.93
N VAL A 438 4.75 -24.63 -19.94
CA VAL A 438 4.10 -23.62 -20.78
C VAL A 438 3.09 -22.85 -19.93
N VAL A 439 3.10 -21.52 -19.97
CA VAL A 439 2.17 -20.66 -19.23
C VAL A 439 1.21 -19.95 -20.20
N THR A 440 -0.08 -20.00 -19.92
CA THR A 440 -1.16 -19.39 -20.73
C THR A 440 -1.98 -18.42 -19.88
N LEU A 441 -2.40 -17.27 -20.42
CA LEU A 441 -3.23 -16.28 -19.70
C LEU A 441 -4.72 -16.65 -19.76
N ALA A 442 -5.45 -16.51 -18.64
CA ALA A 442 -6.91 -16.62 -18.63
C ALA A 442 -7.55 -15.38 -19.31
N PRO A 443 -8.73 -15.48 -19.96
CA PRO A 443 -9.68 -16.60 -19.98
C PRO A 443 -9.49 -17.60 -21.13
N ALA A 444 -8.26 -17.87 -21.56
CA ALA A 444 -8.02 -18.82 -22.65
C ALA A 444 -8.58 -20.22 -22.34
N GLU A 445 -9.49 -20.70 -23.19
CA GLU A 445 -10.09 -22.04 -23.08
C GLU A 445 -9.17 -23.14 -23.63
N THR A 446 -8.09 -22.78 -24.33
CA THR A 446 -7.15 -23.71 -24.96
C THR A 446 -5.70 -23.32 -24.74
N CYS A 447 -4.79 -24.31 -24.80
CA CYS A 447 -3.34 -24.13 -24.72
C CYS A 447 -2.63 -25.01 -25.75
N VAL A 448 -1.65 -24.44 -26.46
CA VAL A 448 -0.80 -25.18 -27.38
C VAL A 448 0.51 -25.55 -26.67
N VAL A 449 0.78 -26.86 -26.54
CA VAL A 449 2.09 -27.35 -26.12
C VAL A 449 2.94 -27.57 -27.37
N ALA A 450 3.86 -26.65 -27.65
CA ALA A 450 4.72 -26.67 -28.83
C ALA A 450 6.13 -27.20 -28.52
N GLY A 451 6.94 -27.44 -29.55
CA GLY A 451 8.32 -27.93 -29.41
C GLY A 451 8.41 -29.38 -28.92
N LEU A 452 7.37 -30.18 -29.17
CA LEU A 452 7.37 -31.62 -28.91
C LEU A 452 8.18 -32.35 -29.99
N LYS A 453 8.79 -33.47 -29.62
CA LYS A 453 9.48 -34.34 -30.57
C LYS A 453 8.48 -35.12 -31.39
N PRO A 454 8.79 -35.38 -32.66
CA PRO A 454 7.96 -36.19 -33.55
C PRO A 454 7.85 -37.64 -33.08
N PHE A 455 6.70 -38.28 -33.36
CA PHE A 455 6.42 -39.68 -33.07
C PHE A 455 6.72 -40.15 -31.64
N THR A 456 6.62 -39.25 -30.67
CA THR A 456 7.10 -39.45 -29.30
C THR A 456 5.94 -39.39 -28.31
N LEU A 457 5.96 -40.27 -27.31
CA LEU A 457 4.92 -40.32 -26.27
C LEU A 457 5.22 -39.30 -25.16
N TYR A 458 4.23 -38.46 -24.83
CA TYR A 458 4.32 -37.42 -23.81
C TYR A 458 3.28 -37.62 -22.70
N GLN A 459 3.68 -37.29 -21.46
CA GLN A 459 2.78 -37.09 -20.33
C GLN A 459 2.55 -35.60 -20.11
N ILE A 460 1.31 -35.19 -19.83
CA ILE A 460 0.91 -33.77 -19.65
C ILE A 460 0.04 -33.60 -18.40
N ARG A 461 0.21 -32.49 -17.66
CA ARG A 461 -0.62 -32.03 -16.52
C ARG A 461 -0.66 -30.50 -16.47
N TYR A 462 -1.57 -29.89 -15.69
CA TYR A 462 -1.58 -28.42 -15.53
C TYR A 462 -2.05 -27.97 -14.14
N SER A 463 -1.84 -26.69 -13.83
CA SER A 463 -2.21 -26.01 -12.59
C SER A 463 -2.74 -24.61 -12.89
N VAL A 464 -3.46 -24.02 -11.93
CA VAL A 464 -4.10 -22.71 -12.06
C VAL A 464 -3.39 -21.70 -11.14
N ILE A 465 -3.12 -20.50 -11.65
CA ILE A 465 -2.51 -19.39 -10.91
C ILE A 465 -3.56 -18.27 -10.78
N GLU A 466 -3.74 -17.77 -9.57
CA GLU A 466 -4.60 -16.65 -9.19
C GLU A 466 -3.80 -15.60 -8.40
N HIS A 467 -4.39 -14.42 -8.14
CA HIS A 467 -3.75 -13.34 -7.39
C HIS A 467 -3.18 -13.79 -6.03
N SER A 468 -3.85 -14.73 -5.36
CA SER A 468 -3.46 -15.24 -4.04
C SER A 468 -2.43 -16.37 -4.09
N GLY A 469 -2.15 -17.00 -5.22
CA GLY A 469 -1.21 -18.11 -5.31
C GLY A 469 -1.48 -19.12 -6.42
N MET A 470 -0.79 -20.26 -6.36
CA MET A 470 -0.83 -21.31 -7.39
C MET A 470 -1.43 -22.61 -6.85
N SER A 471 -2.38 -23.22 -7.58
CA SER A 471 -3.01 -24.51 -7.23
C SER A 471 -2.06 -25.70 -7.43
N ASP A 472 -2.47 -26.88 -6.95
CA ASP A 472 -1.79 -28.13 -7.27
C ASP A 472 -2.10 -28.58 -8.72
N PHE A 473 -1.36 -29.57 -9.22
CA PHE A 473 -1.51 -30.07 -10.58
C PHE A 473 -2.70 -31.01 -10.75
N SER A 474 -3.27 -31.03 -11.96
CA SER A 474 -4.24 -32.02 -12.43
C SER A 474 -3.65 -33.44 -12.48
N LYS A 475 -4.52 -34.45 -12.64
CA LYS A 475 -4.04 -35.80 -13.02
C LYS A 475 -3.34 -35.75 -14.38
N VAL A 476 -2.37 -36.65 -14.57
CA VAL A 476 -1.54 -36.77 -15.77
C VAL A 476 -2.33 -37.48 -16.89
N ILE A 477 -2.21 -36.98 -18.13
CA ILE A 477 -2.69 -37.64 -19.35
C ILE A 477 -1.52 -38.03 -20.26
N GLU A 478 -1.74 -38.97 -21.20
CA GLU A 478 -0.73 -39.43 -22.17
C GLU A 478 -1.14 -39.13 -23.62
N VAL A 479 -0.20 -38.64 -24.43
CA VAL A 479 -0.43 -38.29 -25.85
C VAL A 479 0.81 -38.61 -26.71
N LYS A 480 0.62 -39.26 -27.87
CA LYS A 480 1.69 -39.51 -28.85
C LYS A 480 1.59 -38.53 -30.03
N THR A 481 2.70 -37.87 -30.36
CA THR A 481 2.79 -36.94 -31.51
C THR A 481 2.89 -37.70 -32.84
N LEU A 482 2.60 -37.01 -33.95
CA LEU A 482 2.69 -37.58 -35.31
C LEU A 482 4.14 -37.63 -35.82
N ARG A 483 4.43 -38.41 -36.88
CA ARG A 483 5.76 -38.44 -37.52
C ARG A 483 6.07 -37.10 -38.19
N SER A 484 7.35 -36.74 -38.25
CA SER A 484 7.75 -35.51 -38.94
C SER A 484 7.62 -35.65 -40.46
N PRO A 485 7.04 -34.65 -41.14
CA PRO A 485 7.27 -34.45 -42.55
C PRO A 485 8.75 -34.07 -42.76
N PRO A 486 9.30 -34.24 -43.97
CA PRO A 486 10.57 -33.64 -44.35
C PRO A 486 10.56 -32.14 -44.02
N GLU A 487 11.55 -31.71 -43.24
CA GLU A 487 11.66 -30.32 -42.81
C GLU A 487 12.64 -29.55 -43.68
N HIS A 488 12.50 -28.23 -43.61
CA HIS A 488 13.39 -27.30 -44.28
C HIS A 488 13.58 -27.60 -45.77
N LEU A 489 12.47 -27.59 -46.52
CA LEU A 489 12.56 -27.53 -47.97
C LEU A 489 13.25 -26.22 -48.35
N TYR A 490 14.53 -26.34 -48.65
CA TYR A 490 15.30 -25.32 -49.33
C TYR A 490 15.15 -25.56 -50.82
N VAL A 491 14.26 -24.78 -51.40
CA VAL A 491 14.24 -24.61 -52.84
C VAL A 491 15.26 -23.54 -53.18
N SER A 492 16.47 -23.98 -53.52
CA SER A 492 17.55 -23.10 -53.97
C SER A 492 17.56 -23.04 -55.48
N ARG A 493 17.44 -21.84 -56.03
CA ARG A 493 17.65 -21.62 -57.45
C ARG A 493 19.14 -21.69 -57.72
N LEU A 494 19.58 -22.71 -58.45
CA LEU A 494 20.93 -22.81 -58.99
C LEU A 494 20.95 -22.09 -60.34
N LEU A 495 21.50 -20.89 -60.33
CA LEU A 495 21.75 -20.09 -61.52
C LEU A 495 22.98 -20.63 -62.25
N ASN A 496 22.77 -21.30 -63.37
CA ASN A 496 23.81 -21.51 -64.37
C ASN A 496 23.57 -20.58 -65.56
N LYS A 497 24.64 -20.18 -66.24
CA LYS A 497 24.62 -19.20 -67.35
C LYS A 497 23.73 -19.58 -68.55
N THR A 498 23.11 -20.76 -68.59
CA THR A 498 22.31 -21.25 -69.73
C THR A 498 20.95 -21.89 -69.39
N MET A 499 20.63 -22.26 -68.13
CA MET A 499 19.31 -22.81 -67.72
C MET A 499 19.02 -22.57 -66.21
N GLU A 500 17.75 -22.45 -65.83
CA GLU A 500 17.31 -22.38 -64.42
C GLU A 500 17.11 -23.77 -63.83
N THR A 501 18.01 -24.17 -62.93
CA THR A 501 17.87 -25.43 -62.18
C THR A 501 17.44 -25.12 -60.76
N ILE A 502 16.42 -25.79 -60.24
CA ILE A 502 16.13 -25.71 -58.81
C ILE A 502 16.66 -26.95 -58.13
N LYS A 503 17.47 -26.72 -57.11
CA LYS A 503 17.87 -27.77 -56.19
C LYS A 503 16.94 -27.69 -55.00
N VAL A 504 16.07 -28.68 -54.92
CA VAL A 504 15.21 -28.90 -53.77
C VAL A 504 15.98 -29.80 -52.84
N THR A 505 16.50 -29.22 -51.77
CA THR A 505 17.07 -29.97 -50.66
C THR A 505 16.13 -29.87 -49.50
N TRP A 506 15.92 -30.97 -48.83
CA TRP A 506 15.22 -31.00 -47.56
C TRP A 506 16.15 -31.63 -46.55
N PHE A 507 15.78 -31.54 -45.29
CA PHE A 507 16.43 -32.34 -44.28
C PHE A 507 15.67 -33.64 -44.10
N GLN A 508 16.44 -34.69 -43.82
CA GLN A 508 15.86 -35.96 -43.39
C GLN A 508 14.95 -35.69 -42.20
N PRO A 509 13.70 -36.17 -42.19
CA PRO A 509 12.83 -35.99 -41.04
C PRO A 509 13.48 -36.60 -39.81
N GLU A 510 13.44 -35.89 -38.68
CA GLU A 510 14.03 -36.37 -37.44
C GLU A 510 13.36 -37.69 -37.01
N SER A 511 14.18 -38.74 -36.87
CA SER A 511 13.77 -40.07 -36.40
C SER A 511 14.71 -40.49 -35.28
N GLU A 512 14.18 -40.56 -34.05
CA GLU A 512 14.89 -41.16 -32.89
C GLU A 512 14.48 -42.63 -32.66
N ASP A 513 13.50 -43.14 -33.41
CA ASP A 513 12.96 -44.50 -33.29
C ASP A 513 13.75 -45.56 -34.08
N GLY A 514 14.81 -45.15 -34.80
CA GLY A 514 15.68 -46.04 -35.58
C GLY A 514 15.09 -46.51 -36.91
N ALA A 515 13.89 -46.03 -37.29
CA ALA A 515 13.25 -46.36 -38.55
C ALA A 515 13.92 -45.65 -39.73
N SER A 516 14.49 -46.41 -40.66
CA SER A 516 15.18 -45.83 -41.83
C SER A 516 14.20 -45.41 -42.92
N VAL A 517 14.38 -44.20 -43.45
CA VAL A 517 13.66 -43.72 -44.64
C VAL A 517 14.10 -44.54 -45.85
N LEU A 518 13.15 -44.99 -46.67
CA LEU A 518 13.46 -45.76 -47.88
C LEU A 518 13.74 -44.83 -49.08
N HIS A 519 12.82 -43.91 -49.35
CA HIS A 519 12.90 -42.90 -50.40
C HIS A 519 11.95 -41.72 -50.09
N TYR A 520 12.07 -40.64 -50.86
CA TYR A 520 11.22 -39.46 -50.78
C TYR A 520 10.42 -39.26 -52.05
N LYS A 521 9.23 -38.66 -51.91
CA LYS A 521 8.40 -38.21 -53.04
C LYS A 521 8.43 -36.69 -53.08
N VAL A 522 8.87 -36.12 -54.21
CA VAL A 522 8.96 -34.67 -54.46
C VAL A 522 7.91 -34.28 -55.50
N ASP A 523 6.88 -33.57 -55.08
CA ASP A 523 5.84 -33.06 -55.96
C ASP A 523 6.12 -31.60 -56.33
N TYR A 524 6.08 -31.25 -57.62
CA TYR A 524 6.21 -29.86 -58.09
C TYR A 524 5.18 -29.52 -59.16
N LYS A 525 4.83 -28.23 -59.25
CA LYS A 525 3.93 -27.67 -60.28
C LYS A 525 4.26 -26.21 -60.57
N GLU A 526 3.98 -25.76 -61.79
CA GLU A 526 4.05 -24.34 -62.17
C GLU A 526 2.86 -23.57 -61.58
N ALA A 527 3.09 -22.35 -61.10
CA ALA A 527 2.03 -21.54 -60.51
C ALA A 527 1.01 -21.14 -61.60
N GLY A 528 -0.18 -21.76 -61.58
CA GLY A 528 -1.26 -21.52 -62.54
C GLY A 528 -1.70 -22.73 -63.39
N LEU A 529 -1.01 -23.88 -63.28
CA LEU A 529 -1.40 -25.14 -63.95
C LEU A 529 -1.99 -26.16 -62.96
N GLU A 530 -2.95 -26.98 -63.42
CA GLU A 530 -3.53 -28.09 -62.64
C GLU A 530 -2.74 -29.39 -62.83
N GLY A 531 -2.49 -30.11 -61.73
CA GLY A 531 -1.74 -31.36 -61.70
C GLY A 531 -0.37 -31.21 -61.04
N TRP A 532 -0.04 -32.12 -60.11
CA TRP A 532 1.29 -32.22 -59.51
C TRP A 532 2.12 -33.22 -60.33
N SER A 533 3.35 -32.84 -60.66
CA SER A 533 4.34 -33.76 -61.20
C SER A 533 5.17 -34.32 -60.05
N THR A 534 5.22 -35.65 -59.95
CA THR A 534 5.94 -36.33 -58.87
C THR A 534 7.27 -36.88 -59.39
N MET A 535 8.35 -36.61 -58.66
CA MET A 535 9.63 -37.29 -58.83
C MET A 535 9.94 -38.09 -57.56
N VAL A 536 10.50 -39.29 -57.73
CA VAL A 536 10.89 -40.17 -56.62
C VAL A 536 12.41 -40.24 -56.55
N THR A 537 12.97 -40.15 -55.36
CA THR A 537 14.42 -40.28 -55.18
C THR A 537 14.86 -41.75 -55.29
N GLU A 538 16.05 -42.01 -55.84
CA GLU A 538 16.58 -43.38 -56.01
C GLU A 538 16.97 -44.06 -54.69
N GLY A 539 16.97 -43.31 -53.57
CA GLY A 539 17.27 -43.79 -52.23
C GLY A 539 16.97 -42.74 -51.15
N PRO A 540 17.55 -42.86 -49.94
CA PRO A 540 17.29 -41.95 -48.81
C PRO A 540 18.01 -40.59 -48.94
N GLU A 541 18.49 -40.23 -50.12
CA GLU A 541 19.17 -38.95 -50.34
C GLU A 541 18.19 -37.77 -50.22
N CYS A 542 18.51 -36.78 -49.38
CA CYS A 542 17.64 -35.63 -49.10
C CYS A 542 17.85 -34.47 -50.09
N LYS A 543 18.01 -34.80 -51.37
CA LYS A 543 18.20 -33.84 -52.45
C LYS A 543 17.49 -34.31 -53.71
N CYS A 544 16.91 -33.37 -54.44
CA CYS A 544 16.38 -33.60 -55.78
C CYS A 544 16.70 -32.38 -56.64
N ILE A 545 17.22 -32.63 -57.84
CA ILE A 545 17.52 -31.59 -58.82
C ILE A 545 16.42 -31.63 -59.87
N ILE A 546 15.68 -30.53 -59.98
CA ILE A 546 14.59 -30.38 -60.91
C ILE A 546 15.00 -29.31 -61.92
N SER A 547 15.03 -29.67 -63.20
CA SER A 547 15.28 -28.71 -64.27
C SER A 547 13.97 -28.02 -64.62
N LEU A 548 13.93 -26.69 -64.48
CA LEU A 548 12.73 -25.89 -64.71
C LEU A 548 12.97 -24.88 -65.84
N ASN A 549 11.89 -24.39 -66.44
CA ASN A 549 11.97 -23.35 -67.46
C ASN A 549 12.09 -21.97 -66.79
N LEU A 550 12.66 -20.98 -67.48
CA LEU A 550 12.90 -19.61 -67.00
C LEU A 550 11.59 -18.83 -66.77
N SER A 551 10.84 -19.15 -65.71
CA SER A 551 9.58 -18.51 -65.34
C SER A 551 9.55 -18.06 -63.87
N THR A 552 8.62 -17.16 -63.53
CA THR A 552 8.71 -16.35 -62.31
C THR A 552 8.13 -16.98 -61.03
N CYS A 553 7.36 -18.09 -61.06
CA CYS A 553 6.80 -18.74 -59.86
C CYS A 553 6.50 -20.26 -60.03
N TYR A 554 6.98 -21.12 -59.12
CA TYR A 554 6.71 -22.57 -59.05
C TYR A 554 6.26 -22.96 -57.63
N ARG A 555 5.69 -24.15 -57.40
CA ARG A 555 5.39 -24.70 -56.07
C ARG A 555 5.96 -26.10 -55.92
N VAL A 556 6.50 -26.43 -54.74
CA VAL A 556 7.11 -27.73 -54.44
C VAL A 556 6.71 -28.23 -53.04
N ARG A 557 6.53 -29.54 -52.87
CA ARG A 557 6.36 -30.21 -51.57
C ARG A 557 7.03 -31.59 -51.56
N VAL A 558 7.41 -32.11 -50.40
CA VAL A 558 8.11 -33.39 -50.25
C VAL A 558 7.50 -34.22 -49.12
N SER A 559 7.38 -35.54 -49.28
CA SER A 559 6.99 -36.49 -48.22
C SER A 559 8.00 -37.65 -48.09
N ALA A 560 8.10 -38.23 -46.89
CA ALA A 560 9.00 -39.35 -46.59
C ALA A 560 8.24 -40.66 -46.42
N VAL A 561 8.83 -41.76 -46.87
CA VAL A 561 8.24 -43.11 -46.82
C VAL A 561 9.15 -44.06 -46.00
N TYR A 562 8.58 -44.71 -44.98
CA TYR A 562 9.29 -45.60 -44.05
C TYR A 562 8.86 -47.08 -44.24
N GLY A 563 9.74 -48.04 -43.88
CA GLY A 563 9.52 -49.47 -44.11
C GLY A 563 9.25 -50.30 -42.85
N GLU A 564 7.98 -50.66 -42.61
CA GLU A 564 7.46 -51.97 -42.17
C GLU A 564 5.91 -51.88 -42.08
N GLY A 565 5.19 -52.66 -42.91
CA GLY A 565 3.74 -52.54 -43.12
C GLY A 565 3.36 -51.54 -44.23
N GLU A 566 2.18 -51.66 -44.84
CA GLU A 566 1.73 -50.87 -46.02
C GLU A 566 1.98 -49.35 -45.89
N GLY A 567 3.14 -48.89 -46.35
CA GLY A 567 3.44 -47.51 -46.74
C GLY A 567 3.09 -46.40 -45.74
N ASP A 568 3.53 -46.50 -44.48
CA ASP A 568 3.36 -45.42 -43.49
C ASP A 568 4.13 -44.16 -43.95
N THR A 569 3.40 -43.23 -44.58
CA THR A 569 3.93 -42.03 -45.24
C THR A 569 3.75 -40.85 -44.29
N SER A 570 4.78 -40.03 -44.09
CA SER A 570 4.63 -38.81 -43.32
C SER A 570 3.68 -37.83 -44.02
N GLU A 571 3.12 -36.86 -43.29
CA GLU A 571 2.40 -35.77 -43.93
C GLU A 571 3.30 -35.08 -44.98
N THR A 572 2.70 -34.51 -46.02
CA THR A 572 3.47 -33.72 -46.99
C THR A 572 4.05 -32.49 -46.29
N SER A 573 5.28 -32.11 -46.62
CA SER A 573 5.81 -30.80 -46.25
C SER A 573 4.85 -29.70 -46.71
N ARG A 574 4.92 -28.52 -46.08
CA ARG A 574 4.15 -27.36 -46.56
C ARG A 574 4.42 -27.13 -48.04
N GLU A 575 3.37 -26.88 -48.80
CA GLU A 575 3.51 -26.36 -50.16
C GLU A 575 4.40 -25.13 -50.09
N THR A 576 5.56 -25.22 -50.71
CA THR A 576 6.55 -24.16 -50.72
C THR A 576 6.49 -23.54 -52.10
N ASP A 577 5.89 -22.35 -52.18
CA ASP A 577 6.13 -21.46 -53.31
C ASP A 577 7.64 -21.34 -53.50
N VAL A 578 8.09 -21.34 -54.74
CA VAL A 578 9.37 -20.77 -55.13
C VAL A 578 9.17 -19.27 -54.97
N PRO A 579 9.53 -18.67 -53.82
CA PRO A 579 8.90 -17.43 -53.38
C PRO A 579 9.44 -16.24 -54.17
N VAL A 580 8.54 -15.34 -54.60
CA VAL A 580 8.91 -13.96 -54.99
C VAL A 580 7.88 -12.97 -54.42
N ASN A 581 8.08 -12.57 -53.16
CA ASN A 581 7.18 -11.70 -52.38
C ASN A 581 7.51 -10.21 -52.48
N VAL A 582 8.77 -9.91 -52.74
CA VAL A 582 9.27 -8.58 -52.99
C VAL A 582 10.19 -8.74 -54.19
N TRP A 583 10.00 -7.89 -55.19
CA TRP A 583 11.00 -7.84 -56.25
C TRP A 583 12.20 -7.13 -55.69
N TYR A 584 13.26 -7.89 -55.45
CA TYR A 584 14.52 -7.32 -55.03
C TYR A 584 15.33 -6.97 -56.26
N ILE A 585 15.91 -5.78 -56.23
CA ILE A 585 16.99 -5.44 -57.14
C ILE A 585 18.08 -4.72 -56.37
N ASP A 586 19.30 -5.16 -56.60
CA ASP A 586 20.49 -4.44 -56.21
C ASP A 586 21.04 -3.79 -57.48
N LEU A 587 20.92 -2.47 -57.57
CA LEU A 587 21.39 -1.72 -58.75
C LEU A 587 22.91 -1.66 -58.84
N SER A 588 23.63 -1.93 -57.75
CA SER A 588 25.09 -2.04 -57.79
C SER A 588 25.55 -3.34 -58.46
N GLU A 589 24.68 -4.35 -58.55
CA GLU A 589 25.02 -5.69 -59.05
C GLU A 589 24.27 -6.10 -60.32
N ARG A 590 23.08 -5.55 -60.58
CA ARG A 590 22.20 -5.98 -61.67
C ARG A 590 21.57 -4.82 -62.42
N LYS A 591 21.51 -4.98 -63.74
CA LYS A 591 20.89 -3.97 -64.61
C LYS A 591 19.40 -3.87 -64.40
N ALA A 592 18.89 -2.65 -64.25
CA ALA A 592 17.47 -2.41 -64.03
C ALA A 592 16.60 -2.83 -65.22
N SER A 593 17.14 -2.81 -66.44
CA SER A 593 16.43 -3.22 -67.67
C SER A 593 15.90 -4.65 -67.62
N LEU A 594 16.52 -5.55 -66.84
CA LEU A 594 16.07 -6.94 -66.70
C LEU A 594 14.85 -7.06 -65.78
N LEU A 595 14.83 -6.29 -64.69
CA LEU A 595 13.68 -6.26 -63.79
C LEU A 595 12.48 -5.64 -64.51
N LEU A 596 12.70 -4.64 -65.36
CA LEU A 596 11.65 -3.99 -66.14
C LEU A 596 10.84 -4.99 -66.98
N GLU A 597 11.52 -5.88 -67.72
CA GLU A 597 10.87 -6.90 -68.55
C GLU A 597 10.10 -7.92 -67.70
N VAL A 598 10.62 -8.27 -66.53
CA VAL A 598 9.94 -9.20 -65.60
C VAL A 598 8.68 -8.57 -65.01
N LEU A 599 8.74 -7.30 -64.62
CA LEU A 599 7.61 -6.56 -64.05
C LEU A 599 6.49 -6.33 -65.07
N LYS A 600 6.82 -6.13 -66.35
CA LYS A 600 5.84 -6.02 -67.45
C LYS A 600 4.95 -7.25 -67.60
N LEU A 601 5.47 -8.43 -67.24
CA LEU A 601 4.79 -9.72 -67.38
C LEU A 601 3.90 -10.09 -66.19
N GLN A 602 3.91 -9.30 -65.11
CA GLN A 602 3.14 -9.62 -63.90
C GLN A 602 1.71 -9.10 -63.98
N PRO A 603 0.71 -9.91 -63.59
CA PRO A 603 -0.69 -9.49 -63.58
C PRO A 603 -0.98 -8.43 -62.50
N GLU A 604 -0.16 -8.39 -61.45
CA GLU A 604 -0.28 -7.44 -60.35
C GLU A 604 1.05 -6.72 -60.12
N LYS A 605 0.94 -5.41 -59.88
CA LYS A 605 2.07 -4.59 -59.45
C LYS A 605 2.48 -5.02 -58.05
N LYS A 606 3.72 -5.47 -57.89
CA LYS A 606 4.29 -5.88 -56.60
C LYS A 606 5.26 -4.81 -56.08
N PRO A 607 5.50 -4.74 -54.75
CA PRO A 607 6.47 -3.82 -54.19
C PRO A 607 7.88 -4.21 -54.65
N VAL A 608 8.67 -3.18 -54.99
CA VAL A 608 10.08 -3.32 -55.32
C VAL A 608 10.90 -2.78 -54.16
N GLU A 609 11.83 -3.57 -53.66
CA GLU A 609 12.75 -3.18 -52.60
C GLU A 609 14.16 -3.00 -53.17
N LEU A 610 14.71 -1.82 -52.93
CA LEU A 610 16.06 -1.46 -53.36
C LEU A 610 17.07 -1.76 -52.25
N LYS A 611 18.11 -2.55 -52.57
CA LYS A 611 19.15 -3.01 -51.63
C LYS A 611 20.58 -2.52 -51.90
N GLY A 612 20.82 -1.93 -53.07
CA GLY A 612 22.07 -1.23 -53.42
C GLY A 612 21.78 -0.13 -54.44
N TRP A 613 22.63 0.89 -54.49
CA TRP A 613 22.54 1.98 -55.47
C TRP A 613 23.69 1.92 -56.47
N SER A 614 23.47 2.48 -57.65
CA SER A 614 24.50 2.68 -58.66
C SER A 614 24.71 4.18 -58.86
N ASP A 615 25.98 4.58 -58.98
CA ASP A 615 26.35 5.93 -59.40
C ASP A 615 26.29 6.08 -60.94
N GLU A 616 26.04 4.98 -61.66
CA GLU A 616 25.87 4.99 -63.12
C GLU A 616 24.48 5.53 -63.51
N GLU A 617 24.48 6.72 -64.09
CA GLU A 617 23.31 7.44 -64.58
C GLU A 617 22.38 6.59 -65.48
N SER A 618 22.93 5.74 -66.34
CA SER A 618 22.13 4.86 -67.22
C SER A 618 21.34 3.79 -66.46
N GLU A 619 21.85 3.33 -65.32
CA GLU A 619 21.19 2.31 -64.50
C GLU A 619 20.11 2.93 -63.60
N VAL A 620 20.37 4.13 -63.06
CA VAL A 620 19.35 4.93 -62.36
C VAL A 620 18.18 5.25 -63.30
N ARG A 621 18.46 5.62 -64.55
CA ARG A 621 17.42 5.86 -65.59
C ARG A 621 16.63 4.59 -65.92
N SER A 622 17.32 3.47 -66.07
CA SER A 622 16.65 2.18 -66.33
C SER A 622 15.78 1.74 -65.14
N PHE A 623 16.17 2.08 -63.90
CA PHE A 623 15.38 1.80 -62.71
C PHE A 623 14.14 2.67 -62.59
N LEU A 624 14.21 3.94 -62.99
CA LEU A 624 13.04 4.82 -63.03
C LEU A 624 11.92 4.24 -63.92
N GLN A 625 12.27 3.54 -65.01
CA GLN A 625 11.30 2.86 -65.85
C GLN A 625 10.61 1.70 -65.12
N CYS A 626 11.31 0.96 -64.24
CA CYS A 626 10.73 -0.12 -63.44
C CYS A 626 9.61 0.37 -62.52
N LEU A 627 9.68 1.62 -62.06
CA LEU A 627 8.68 2.20 -61.17
C LEU A 627 7.28 2.27 -61.80
N SER A 628 7.18 2.25 -63.14
CA SER A 628 5.89 2.26 -63.84
C SER A 628 5.12 0.95 -63.68
N TYR A 629 5.83 -0.13 -63.34
CA TYR A 629 5.30 -1.48 -63.13
C TYR A 629 5.39 -1.95 -61.67
N SER A 630 5.89 -1.13 -60.76
CA SER A 630 5.87 -1.40 -59.32
C SER A 630 4.64 -0.78 -58.66
N SER A 631 4.18 -1.39 -57.55
CA SER A 631 3.07 -0.83 -56.76
C SER A 631 3.57 0.14 -55.70
N GLN A 632 4.76 -0.12 -55.15
CA GLN A 632 5.42 0.70 -54.14
C GLN A 632 6.93 0.56 -54.30
N LEU A 633 7.66 1.61 -53.94
CA LEU A 633 9.10 1.57 -53.73
C LEU A 633 9.37 1.59 -52.23
N SER A 634 10.08 0.58 -51.76
CA SER A 634 10.63 0.55 -50.41
C SER A 634 12.15 0.49 -50.44
N PHE A 635 12.74 1.07 -49.42
CA PHE A 635 14.19 1.03 -49.23
C PHE A 635 14.47 0.11 -48.05
N CYS A 636 15.43 -0.80 -48.22
CA CYS A 636 15.96 -1.51 -47.05
C CYS A 636 16.52 -0.47 -46.07
N PRO A 637 16.24 -0.56 -44.75
CA PRO A 637 16.89 0.28 -43.75
C PRO A 637 18.39 0.00 -43.78
N TRP A 638 19.13 0.86 -44.44
CA TRP A 638 20.54 0.63 -44.67
C TRP A 638 21.28 0.71 -43.33
N ARG A 639 22.25 -0.18 -43.10
CA ARG A 639 23.28 0.03 -42.05
C ARG A 639 24.26 1.16 -42.42
N SER A 640 23.81 2.13 -43.20
CA SER A 640 24.61 3.22 -43.72
C SER A 640 24.17 4.55 -43.13
N ASP A 641 25.14 5.45 -43.04
CA ASP A 641 24.99 6.86 -42.66
C ASP A 641 23.77 7.54 -43.35
N PRO A 642 22.85 8.17 -42.58
CA PRO A 642 21.71 8.92 -43.12
C PRO A 642 22.08 9.92 -44.23
N SER A 643 23.29 10.52 -44.17
CA SER A 643 23.77 11.45 -45.19
C SER A 643 23.92 10.80 -46.58
N LYS A 644 24.33 9.53 -46.64
CA LYS A 644 24.47 8.78 -47.90
C LYS A 644 23.12 8.42 -48.50
N GLN A 645 22.14 8.14 -47.65
CA GLN A 645 20.76 7.85 -48.08
C GLN A 645 20.12 9.11 -48.69
N ILE A 646 20.29 10.26 -48.04
CA ILE A 646 19.82 11.55 -48.55
C ILE A 646 20.47 11.86 -49.90
N LYS A 647 21.79 11.68 -50.02
CA LYS A 647 22.51 11.89 -51.28
C LYS A 647 21.93 11.08 -52.44
N PHE A 648 21.74 9.77 -52.25
CA PHE A 648 21.18 8.91 -53.29
C PHE A 648 19.74 9.32 -53.69
N LEU A 649 18.90 9.71 -52.74
CA LEU A 649 17.55 10.17 -53.03
C LEU A 649 17.55 11.46 -53.86
N VAL A 650 18.47 12.38 -53.57
CA VAL A 650 18.66 13.59 -54.37
C VAL A 650 19.14 13.22 -55.78
N ASP A 651 20.10 12.31 -55.93
CA ASP A 651 20.60 11.86 -57.23
C ASP A 651 19.49 11.18 -58.08
N LEU A 652 18.64 10.35 -57.46
CA LEU A 652 17.49 9.72 -58.11
C LEU A 652 16.48 10.74 -58.64
N LEU A 653 16.17 11.77 -57.83
CA LEU A 653 15.27 12.86 -58.22
C LEU A 653 15.87 13.75 -59.30
N SER A 654 17.18 14.01 -59.22
CA SER A 654 17.94 14.72 -60.24
C SER A 654 17.73 14.05 -61.59
N GLN A 655 18.01 12.75 -61.65
CA GLN A 655 17.92 11.96 -62.87
C GLN A 655 16.49 11.82 -63.42
N ALA A 656 15.50 11.71 -62.53
CA ALA A 656 14.09 11.73 -62.94
C ALA A 656 13.70 13.06 -63.61
N SER A 657 14.23 14.18 -63.11
CA SER A 657 13.99 15.50 -63.70
C SER A 657 14.65 15.67 -65.06
N GLU A 658 15.90 15.19 -65.22
CA GLU A 658 16.58 15.30 -66.52
C GLU A 658 15.89 14.44 -67.58
N TRP A 659 15.43 13.26 -67.19
CA TRP A 659 14.72 12.34 -68.08
C TRP A 659 13.36 12.90 -68.53
N GLU A 660 12.60 13.50 -67.61
CA GLU A 660 11.31 14.13 -67.93
C GLU A 660 11.48 15.29 -68.93
N GLU A 661 12.56 16.07 -68.81
CA GLU A 661 12.90 17.15 -69.76
C GLU A 661 13.29 16.60 -71.14
N GLN A 662 14.03 15.49 -71.19
CA GLN A 662 14.50 14.87 -72.44
C GLN A 662 13.42 14.10 -73.21
N THR A 663 12.48 13.45 -72.51
CA THR A 663 11.52 12.50 -73.10
C THR A 663 10.07 12.99 -73.07
N GLY A 664 9.75 13.97 -72.23
CA GLY A 664 8.38 14.42 -71.96
C GLY A 664 7.55 13.46 -71.10
N GLU A 665 8.13 12.34 -70.64
CA GLU A 665 7.48 11.41 -69.72
C GLU A 665 7.43 11.99 -68.30
N LYS A 666 6.27 11.90 -67.64
CA LYS A 666 6.06 12.47 -66.29
C LYS A 666 6.72 11.63 -65.18
N THR A 667 8.03 11.41 -65.27
CA THR A 667 8.80 10.52 -64.40
C THR A 667 8.86 11.01 -62.95
N LEU A 668 8.91 12.32 -62.70
CA LEU A 668 8.81 12.86 -61.34
C LEU A 668 7.44 12.55 -60.71
N LYS A 669 6.37 12.59 -61.52
CA LYS A 669 5.02 12.18 -61.07
C LYS A 669 4.95 10.69 -60.76
N LEU A 670 5.72 9.87 -61.47
CA LEU A 670 5.80 8.44 -61.23
C LEU A 670 6.53 8.14 -59.91
N VAL A 671 7.69 8.76 -59.66
CA VAL A 671 8.41 8.68 -58.37
C VAL A 671 7.49 9.10 -57.22
N SER A 672 6.75 10.20 -57.41
CA SER A 672 5.76 10.70 -56.46
C SER A 672 4.67 9.67 -56.12
N SER A 673 4.29 8.81 -57.08
CA SER A 673 3.23 7.81 -56.88
C SER A 673 3.67 6.54 -56.15
N VAL A 674 4.98 6.26 -56.10
CA VAL A 674 5.53 5.02 -55.53
C VAL A 674 6.26 5.24 -54.20
N CYS A 675 6.60 6.47 -53.85
CA CYS A 675 7.22 6.84 -52.57
C CYS A 675 6.15 7.24 -51.54
N THR A 676 6.15 6.59 -50.37
CA THR A 676 5.28 6.94 -49.25
C THR A 676 6.11 7.14 -47.98
N TYR A 677 5.59 7.93 -47.03
CA TYR A 677 6.26 8.15 -45.74
C TYR A 677 6.60 6.83 -45.02
N ASN A 678 5.65 5.90 -44.93
CA ASN A 678 5.83 4.64 -44.18
C ASN A 678 6.85 3.68 -44.79
N THR A 679 7.19 3.86 -46.08
CA THR A 679 8.18 3.05 -46.80
C THR A 679 9.48 3.81 -47.06
N PHE A 680 9.59 5.03 -46.54
CA PHE A 680 10.76 5.91 -46.65
C PHE A 680 11.87 5.44 -45.69
N PRO A 681 13.17 5.65 -46.01
CA PRO A 681 14.28 5.11 -45.23
C PRO A 681 14.55 5.93 -43.96
N PHE A 682 13.63 5.90 -42.99
CA PHE A 682 13.84 6.59 -41.71
C PHE A 682 14.82 5.85 -40.78
N PRO A 683 15.62 6.58 -39.98
CA PRO A 683 16.37 6.00 -38.87
C PRO A 683 15.42 5.41 -37.81
N ASN A 684 15.81 4.34 -37.12
CA ASN A 684 14.96 3.65 -36.14
C ASN A 684 14.43 4.59 -35.02
N GLY A 685 13.10 4.78 -34.98
CA GLY A 685 12.28 4.77 -33.74
C GLY A 685 12.09 6.02 -32.88
N ASP A 686 12.27 7.24 -33.36
CA ASP A 686 11.92 8.48 -32.60
C ASP A 686 11.40 9.59 -33.55
N ASN A 687 10.31 10.28 -33.18
CA ASN A 687 9.76 11.44 -33.91
C ASN A 687 10.82 12.55 -34.08
N SER A 688 11.76 12.67 -33.14
CA SER A 688 12.86 13.62 -33.23
C SER A 688 13.75 13.31 -34.43
N LYS A 689 14.25 12.08 -34.50
CA LYS A 689 15.17 11.63 -35.57
C LYS A 689 14.52 11.62 -36.95
N GLN A 690 13.21 11.36 -36.99
CA GLN A 690 12.43 11.47 -38.23
C GLN A 690 12.31 12.91 -38.71
N SER A 691 12.07 13.85 -37.79
CA SER A 691 12.03 15.29 -38.10
C SER A 691 13.38 15.76 -38.62
N ASP A 692 14.47 15.39 -37.96
CA ASP A 692 15.84 15.74 -38.36
C ASP A 692 16.15 15.25 -39.77
N PHE A 693 15.87 13.97 -40.07
CA PHE A 693 16.11 13.39 -41.40
C PHE A 693 15.36 14.10 -42.53
N LEU A 694 14.10 14.50 -42.28
CA LEU A 694 13.29 15.21 -43.27
C LEU A 694 13.76 16.65 -43.48
N LEU A 695 14.17 17.34 -42.41
CA LEU A 695 14.74 18.68 -42.51
C LEU A 695 16.06 18.65 -43.31
N ASP A 696 16.91 17.67 -43.04
CA ASP A 696 18.19 17.51 -43.75
C ASP A 696 17.97 17.16 -45.23
N LEU A 697 17.05 16.24 -45.54
CA LEU A 697 16.68 15.92 -46.93
C LEU A 697 16.12 17.15 -47.67
N TYR A 698 15.26 17.93 -47.03
CA TYR A 698 14.72 19.15 -47.63
C TYR A 698 15.82 20.15 -47.98
N SER A 699 16.77 20.37 -47.05
CA SER A 699 17.92 21.24 -47.27
C SER A 699 18.71 20.83 -48.51
N HIS A 700 19.08 19.54 -48.60
CA HIS A 700 19.86 19.02 -49.73
C HIS A 700 19.11 19.12 -51.08
N VAL A 701 17.80 18.88 -51.09
CA VAL A 701 16.98 19.05 -52.29
C VAL A 701 16.94 20.52 -52.71
N LYS A 702 16.80 21.46 -51.77
CA LYS A 702 16.80 22.89 -52.09
C LYS A 702 18.15 23.39 -52.59
N ASP A 703 19.24 22.88 -52.04
CA ASP A 703 20.59 23.17 -52.55
C ASP A 703 20.72 22.70 -54.00
N TYR A 704 20.18 21.53 -54.35
CA TYR A 704 20.14 21.05 -55.73
C TYR A 704 19.27 21.94 -56.64
N GLU A 705 18.04 22.29 -56.24
CA GLU A 705 17.14 23.14 -57.05
C GLU A 705 17.75 24.52 -57.30
N THR A 706 18.43 25.10 -56.31
CA THR A 706 19.08 26.41 -56.43
C THR A 706 20.32 26.38 -57.32
N GLN A 707 21.11 25.30 -57.27
CA GLN A 707 22.30 25.13 -58.12
C GLN A 707 21.95 24.85 -59.59
N THR A 708 20.88 24.10 -59.84
CA THR A 708 20.53 23.62 -61.19
C THR A 708 19.38 24.38 -61.85
N GLY A 709 18.57 25.12 -61.08
CA GLY A 709 17.36 25.77 -61.55
C GLY A 709 16.18 24.83 -61.82
N ARG A 710 16.31 23.53 -61.52
CA ARG A 710 15.29 22.50 -61.76
C ARG A 710 14.42 22.28 -60.54
N SER A 711 13.12 22.01 -60.75
CA SER A 711 12.13 21.83 -59.67
C SER A 711 11.82 20.34 -59.45
N VAL A 712 12.37 19.73 -58.41
CA VAL A 712 12.20 18.30 -58.06
C VAL A 712 11.42 18.08 -56.77
N LEU A 713 11.28 19.10 -55.93
CA LEU A 713 10.50 19.07 -54.70
C LEU A 713 9.03 18.62 -54.89
N PRO A 714 8.32 18.95 -55.99
CA PRO A 714 6.98 18.42 -56.25
C PRO A 714 6.87 16.90 -56.17
N ALA A 715 7.93 16.16 -56.53
CA ALA A 715 7.94 14.70 -56.45
C ALA A 715 7.92 14.17 -55.01
N LEU A 716 8.52 14.91 -54.07
CA LEU A 716 8.56 14.58 -52.65
C LEU A 716 7.36 15.11 -51.86
N GLN A 717 6.48 15.92 -52.47
CA GLN A 717 5.30 16.45 -51.78
C GLN A 717 4.44 15.38 -51.09
N PRO A 718 4.19 14.17 -51.64
CA PRO A 718 3.44 13.13 -50.95
C PRO A 718 4.10 12.71 -49.63
N VAL A 719 5.44 12.64 -49.57
CA VAL A 719 6.17 12.27 -48.35
C VAL A 719 5.95 13.31 -47.25
N TYR A 720 5.96 14.59 -47.60
CA TYR A 720 5.67 15.67 -46.65
C TYR A 720 4.16 15.84 -46.36
N LYS A 721 3.25 15.46 -47.26
CA LYS A 721 1.79 15.67 -47.13
C LYS A 721 1.00 14.50 -46.56
N SER A 722 1.37 13.24 -46.85
CA SER A 722 0.48 12.09 -46.67
C SER A 722 0.50 11.47 -45.26
N ALA A 723 1.59 11.63 -44.52
CA ALA A 723 1.72 11.17 -43.12
C ALA A 723 2.98 11.75 -42.46
N SER A 724 3.07 13.08 -42.29
CA SER A 724 4.16 13.72 -41.56
C SER A 724 4.29 13.18 -40.12
N PRO A 725 5.44 13.35 -39.43
CA PRO A 725 5.53 13.00 -38.01
C PRO A 725 4.39 13.66 -37.22
N ALA A 726 3.86 12.93 -36.22
CA ALA A 726 2.72 13.39 -35.44
C ALA A 726 3.02 14.69 -34.65
N VAL A 727 4.30 14.88 -34.31
CA VAL A 727 4.87 16.09 -33.72
C VAL A 727 6.20 16.33 -34.43
N TRP A 728 6.40 17.53 -34.97
CA TRP A 728 7.69 17.95 -35.51
C TRP A 728 8.62 18.34 -34.37
N SER A 729 9.87 17.94 -34.42
CA SER A 729 10.91 18.36 -33.48
C SER A 729 11.98 19.15 -34.21
N ILE A 730 12.46 20.24 -33.61
CA ILE A 730 13.65 20.95 -34.10
C ILE A 730 14.53 21.32 -32.92
N ASP A 731 15.84 21.12 -33.10
CA ASP A 731 16.85 21.70 -32.22
C ASP A 731 17.33 23.04 -32.78
N LEU A 732 16.96 24.16 -32.15
CA LEU A 732 17.35 25.50 -32.62
C LEU A 732 18.83 25.82 -32.36
N SER A 733 19.51 25.05 -31.51
CA SER A 733 20.96 25.18 -31.32
C SER A 733 21.76 24.50 -32.43
N GLU A 734 21.14 23.56 -33.17
CA GLU A 734 21.79 22.81 -34.25
C GLU A 734 21.31 23.20 -35.65
N ARG A 735 20.05 23.64 -35.80
CA ARG A 735 19.39 23.83 -37.10
C ARG A 735 18.68 25.16 -37.22
N LYS A 736 18.69 25.73 -38.43
CA LYS A 736 18.03 26.99 -38.74
C LYS A 736 16.52 26.86 -38.79
N ALA A 737 15.81 27.79 -38.16
CA ALA A 737 14.35 27.76 -38.15
C ALA A 737 13.72 27.97 -39.55
N SER A 738 14.44 28.61 -40.48
CA SER A 738 14.00 28.81 -41.87
C SER A 738 13.77 27.49 -42.62
N LEU A 739 14.50 26.43 -42.27
CA LEU A 739 14.31 25.10 -42.86
C LEU A 739 12.96 24.49 -42.44
N LEU A 740 12.63 24.60 -41.14
CA LEU A 740 11.35 24.14 -40.62
C LEU A 740 10.18 24.92 -41.24
N LEU A 741 10.32 26.24 -41.41
CA LEU A 741 9.30 27.08 -42.06
C LEU A 741 8.91 26.54 -43.44
N GLU A 742 9.91 26.25 -44.27
CA GLU A 742 9.69 25.78 -45.64
C GLU A 742 9.05 24.39 -45.68
N VAL A 743 9.41 23.51 -44.74
CA VAL A 743 8.79 22.18 -44.61
C VAL A 743 7.34 22.27 -44.07
N LEU A 744 7.09 23.17 -43.12
CA LEU A 744 5.74 23.39 -42.57
C LEU A 744 4.77 23.97 -43.62
N LYS A 745 5.24 24.81 -44.54
CA LYS A 745 4.45 25.31 -45.69
C LYS A 745 3.94 24.20 -46.61
N LEU A 746 4.60 23.05 -46.63
CA LEU A 746 4.18 21.90 -47.43
C LEU A 746 3.07 21.07 -46.77
N GLN A 747 2.79 21.28 -45.48
CA GLN A 747 1.84 20.50 -44.72
C GLN A 747 0.38 20.86 -45.07
N PRO A 748 -0.51 19.86 -45.20
CA PRO A 748 -1.93 20.13 -45.48
C PRO A 748 -2.67 20.73 -44.29
N GLU A 749 -2.17 20.50 -43.07
CA GLU A 749 -2.74 20.95 -41.81
C GLU A 749 -1.64 21.43 -40.86
N LYS A 750 -1.98 22.33 -39.94
CA LYS A 750 -1.05 22.79 -38.91
C LYS A 750 -0.68 21.65 -37.96
N LYS A 751 0.61 21.42 -37.74
CA LYS A 751 1.11 20.34 -36.87
C LYS A 751 1.72 20.88 -35.56
N PRO A 752 1.71 20.11 -34.47
CA PRO A 752 2.44 20.46 -33.26
C PRO A 752 3.95 20.47 -33.52
N VAL A 753 4.66 21.44 -32.93
CA VAL A 753 6.12 21.54 -32.97
C VAL A 753 6.66 21.49 -31.55
N GLU A 754 7.66 20.66 -31.33
CA GLU A 754 8.46 20.57 -30.12
C GLU A 754 9.82 21.22 -30.35
N LEU A 755 10.15 22.22 -29.53
CA LEU A 755 11.44 22.88 -29.52
C LEU A 755 12.39 22.20 -28.53
N LYS A 756 13.61 21.93 -29.02
CA LYS A 756 14.78 21.45 -28.28
C LYS A 756 15.91 22.44 -28.48
N GLY A 757 16.81 22.57 -27.50
CA GLY A 757 17.91 23.51 -27.54
C GLY A 757 17.47 24.97 -27.62
N TRP A 758 18.22 25.86 -26.97
CA TRP A 758 17.90 27.29 -26.98
C TRP A 758 18.99 28.01 -27.78
N SER A 759 18.61 28.80 -28.78
CA SER A 759 19.53 29.70 -29.46
C SER A 759 19.44 31.08 -28.84
N ASP A 760 20.58 31.66 -28.49
CA ASP A 760 20.70 33.07 -28.07
C ASP A 760 20.76 34.01 -29.31
N GLU A 761 20.77 33.50 -30.54
CA GLU A 761 20.81 34.31 -31.76
C GLU A 761 19.42 34.90 -32.09
N GLU A 762 19.28 36.23 -32.01
CA GLU A 762 18.03 36.94 -32.34
C GLU A 762 17.52 36.64 -33.76
N SER A 763 18.41 36.47 -34.73
CA SER A 763 18.01 36.13 -36.11
C SER A 763 17.32 34.77 -36.23
N GLU A 764 17.71 33.79 -35.41
CA GLU A 764 17.11 32.46 -35.42
C GLU A 764 15.76 32.46 -34.69
N VAL A 765 15.64 33.21 -33.59
CA VAL A 765 14.35 33.43 -32.91
C VAL A 765 13.36 34.14 -33.84
N ARG A 766 13.78 35.19 -34.56
CA ARG A 766 12.94 35.85 -35.60
C ARG A 766 12.54 34.89 -36.72
N SER A 767 13.47 34.06 -37.17
CA SER A 767 13.19 33.06 -38.20
C SER A 767 12.16 32.03 -37.71
N PHE A 768 12.21 31.64 -36.43
CA PHE A 768 11.24 30.74 -35.83
C PHE A 768 9.84 31.38 -35.68
N LEU A 769 9.74 32.68 -35.38
CA LEU A 769 8.45 33.38 -35.32
C LEU A 769 7.67 33.28 -36.64
N GLN A 770 8.36 33.20 -37.78
CA GLN A 770 7.73 33.02 -39.08
C GLN A 770 7.08 31.64 -39.25
N CYS A 771 7.45 30.64 -38.44
CA CYS A 771 6.84 29.31 -38.44
C CYS A 771 5.45 29.29 -37.77
N LEU A 772 5.17 30.23 -36.84
CA LEU A 772 3.95 30.23 -36.03
C LEU A 772 2.63 30.13 -36.81
N PRO A 773 2.44 30.78 -37.98
CA PRO A 773 1.22 30.63 -38.77
C PRO A 773 0.90 29.18 -39.17
N TYR A 774 1.92 28.32 -39.26
CA TYR A 774 1.83 26.93 -39.71
C TYR A 774 1.84 25.91 -38.57
N ILE A 775 2.00 26.36 -37.33
CA ILE A 775 2.07 25.50 -36.14
C ILE A 775 0.69 25.47 -35.46
N SER A 776 0.26 24.29 -35.00
CA SER A 776 -0.99 24.16 -34.23
C SER A 776 -0.78 24.24 -32.72
N GLN A 777 0.35 23.76 -32.22
CA GLN A 777 0.74 23.79 -30.81
C GLN A 777 2.26 23.89 -30.70
N LEU A 778 2.76 24.75 -29.82
CA LEU A 778 4.17 24.87 -29.49
C LEU A 778 4.45 24.19 -28.16
N ARG A 779 5.31 23.17 -28.19
CA ARG A 779 5.78 22.41 -27.04
C ARG A 779 7.25 22.67 -26.79
N PHE A 780 7.65 22.56 -25.53
CA PHE A 780 9.02 22.71 -25.10
C PHE A 780 9.49 21.38 -24.52
N TYR A 781 10.66 20.91 -24.94
CA TYR A 781 11.23 19.72 -24.35
C TYR A 781 11.70 20.03 -22.91
N PRO A 782 11.30 19.23 -21.91
CA PRO A 782 11.62 19.49 -20.51
C PRO A 782 13.09 19.15 -20.20
N ASP A 783 13.97 20.14 -20.33
CA ASP A 783 15.31 20.07 -19.74
C ASP A 783 15.31 20.79 -18.37
N TRP A 784 14.93 20.04 -17.33
CA TRP A 784 14.83 20.55 -15.94
C TRP A 784 16.18 20.72 -15.25
N SER A 785 17.31 20.55 -15.96
CA SER A 785 18.62 20.89 -15.38
C SER A 785 18.70 22.38 -15.04
N ASP A 786 17.95 23.24 -15.74
CA ASP A 786 17.91 24.68 -15.48
C ASP A 786 16.64 25.38 -16.04
N PRO A 787 15.55 25.51 -15.27
CA PRO A 787 14.31 26.18 -15.72
C PRO A 787 14.52 27.68 -16.06
N SER A 788 15.59 28.29 -15.55
CA SER A 788 15.89 29.71 -15.83
C SER A 788 16.24 29.96 -17.30
N LYS A 789 16.90 29.00 -17.97
CA LYS A 789 17.23 29.11 -19.41
C LYS A 789 15.99 29.13 -20.29
N LEU A 790 15.00 28.31 -19.96
CA LEU A 790 13.72 28.29 -20.66
C LEU A 790 12.95 29.61 -20.43
N ILE A 791 12.90 30.10 -19.18
CA ILE A 791 12.24 31.38 -18.88
C ILE A 791 12.90 32.51 -19.69
N LYS A 792 14.24 32.56 -19.71
CA LYS A 792 15.00 33.52 -20.53
C LYS A 792 14.60 33.43 -22.00
N PHE A 793 14.64 32.24 -22.59
CA PHE A 793 14.27 32.04 -24.00
C PHE A 793 12.82 32.45 -24.30
N LEU A 794 11.86 32.12 -23.43
CA LEU A 794 10.45 32.51 -23.61
C LEU A 794 10.27 34.03 -23.58
N VAL A 795 10.97 34.71 -22.67
CA VAL A 795 10.96 36.17 -22.57
C VAL A 795 11.58 36.78 -23.83
N ASP A 796 12.70 36.24 -24.31
CA ASP A 796 13.36 36.71 -25.53
C ASP A 796 12.46 36.50 -26.77
N LEU A 797 11.81 35.34 -26.89
CA LEU A 797 10.84 35.04 -27.96
C LEU A 797 9.68 36.04 -27.98
N LEU A 798 9.11 36.36 -26.81
CA LEU A 798 8.01 37.33 -26.69
C LEU A 798 8.45 38.76 -27.01
N SER A 799 9.65 39.13 -26.55
CA SER A 799 10.23 40.46 -26.79
C SER A 799 10.45 40.69 -28.28
N GLN A 800 10.99 39.68 -28.97
CA GLN A 800 11.22 39.74 -30.41
C GLN A 800 9.92 39.66 -31.22
N ALA A 801 8.91 38.90 -30.75
CA ALA A 801 7.59 38.88 -31.37
C ALA A 801 6.91 40.26 -31.32
N ALA A 802 7.04 40.97 -30.19
CA ALA A 802 6.51 42.31 -30.04
C ALA A 802 7.25 43.33 -30.92
N GLU A 803 8.57 43.22 -31.02
CA GLU A 803 9.36 44.04 -31.94
C GLU A 803 8.96 43.83 -33.40
N TRP A 804 8.79 42.57 -33.79
CA TRP A 804 8.42 42.22 -35.16
C TRP A 804 7.01 42.72 -35.51
N GLU A 805 6.06 42.60 -34.58
CA GLU A 805 4.69 43.12 -34.74
C GLU A 805 4.69 44.65 -34.90
N GLU A 806 5.54 45.37 -34.17
CA GLU A 806 5.72 46.83 -34.32
C GLU A 806 6.33 47.21 -35.68
N GLN A 807 7.29 46.42 -36.18
CA GLN A 807 7.98 46.70 -37.44
C GLN A 807 7.17 46.32 -38.69
N THR A 808 6.43 45.22 -38.65
CA THR A 808 5.75 44.63 -39.82
C THR A 808 4.24 44.84 -39.82
N GLY A 809 3.64 45.13 -38.66
CA GLY A 809 2.19 45.16 -38.47
C GLY A 809 1.53 43.78 -38.43
N GLU A 810 2.30 42.69 -38.50
CA GLU A 810 1.80 41.32 -38.36
C GLU A 810 1.46 41.04 -36.89
N LYS A 811 0.30 40.41 -36.63
CA LYS A 811 -0.17 40.10 -35.27
C LYS A 811 0.57 38.90 -34.66
N THR A 812 1.89 38.96 -34.59
CA THR A 812 2.77 37.85 -34.17
C THR A 812 2.55 37.45 -32.73
N LEU A 813 2.30 38.40 -31.80
CA LEU A 813 1.97 38.07 -30.41
C LEU A 813 0.66 37.28 -30.32
N LYS A 814 -0.32 37.59 -31.18
CA LYS A 814 -1.57 36.83 -31.28
C LYS A 814 -1.34 35.40 -31.80
N LEU A 815 -0.36 35.20 -32.67
CA LEU A 815 0.03 33.87 -33.14
C LEU A 815 0.70 33.06 -32.03
N VAL A 816 1.64 33.65 -31.27
CA VAL A 816 2.24 33.02 -30.08
C VAL A 816 1.16 32.59 -29.09
N SER A 817 0.21 33.50 -28.82
CA SER A 817 -0.96 33.24 -27.96
C SER A 817 -1.80 32.04 -28.42
N SER A 818 -1.92 31.84 -29.73
CA SER A 818 -2.73 30.75 -30.30
C SER A 818 -2.07 29.36 -30.23
N VAL A 819 -0.73 29.30 -30.10
CA VAL A 819 0.02 28.03 -30.11
C VAL A 819 0.46 27.59 -28.71
N CYS A 820 0.48 28.49 -27.73
CA CYS A 820 0.88 28.21 -26.36
C CYS A 820 -0.33 27.97 -25.45
N THR A 821 -0.35 26.84 -24.74
CA THR A 821 -1.32 26.55 -23.68
C THR A 821 -0.61 25.97 -22.47
N TYR A 822 -1.25 25.95 -21.30
CA TYR A 822 -0.66 25.35 -20.09
C TYR A 822 -0.20 23.90 -20.31
N ARG A 823 -0.95 23.12 -21.10
CA ARG A 823 -0.63 21.71 -21.39
C ARG A 823 0.58 21.52 -22.31
N THR A 824 0.98 22.56 -23.03
CA THR A 824 2.12 22.50 -23.95
C THR A 824 3.39 23.07 -23.31
N PHE A 825 3.29 23.59 -22.09
CA PHE A 825 4.45 23.95 -21.27
C PHE A 825 5.12 22.69 -20.67
N PRO A 826 6.42 22.75 -20.38
CA PRO A 826 7.24 21.58 -20.05
C PRO A 826 7.06 21.06 -18.62
N PHE A 827 5.83 21.00 -18.11
CA PHE A 827 5.52 20.45 -16.79
C PHE A 827 5.57 18.92 -16.82
N GLN A 828 6.67 18.30 -16.35
CA GLN A 828 6.73 16.84 -16.14
C GLN A 828 6.00 16.47 -14.83
N TYR A 829 5.59 15.21 -14.65
CA TYR A 829 4.94 14.64 -13.44
C TYR A 829 5.48 15.24 -12.12
N GLY A 830 4.90 16.33 -11.63
CA GLY A 830 5.51 17.15 -10.58
C GLY A 830 4.49 17.94 -9.76
N ASP A 831 4.86 18.19 -8.49
CA ASP A 831 4.12 18.91 -7.45
C ASP A 831 3.56 20.27 -7.96
N ASN A 832 2.30 20.55 -7.66
CA ASN A 832 1.61 21.82 -7.95
C ASN A 832 2.40 23.05 -7.48
N SER A 833 3.25 22.90 -6.45
CA SER A 833 4.22 23.93 -6.02
C SER A 833 5.11 24.39 -7.16
N LYS A 834 5.86 23.45 -7.76
CA LYS A 834 6.92 23.79 -8.72
C LYS A 834 6.36 24.39 -9.99
N GLN A 835 5.14 23.99 -10.35
CA GLN A 835 4.40 24.55 -11.49
C GLN A 835 3.96 25.99 -11.19
N SER A 836 3.47 26.25 -9.98
CA SER A 836 3.10 27.60 -9.53
C SER A 836 4.33 28.52 -9.47
N ASP A 837 5.44 28.03 -8.91
CA ASP A 837 6.70 28.78 -8.81
C ASP A 837 7.24 29.16 -10.19
N PHE A 838 7.29 28.21 -11.13
CA PHE A 838 7.72 28.48 -12.51
C PHE A 838 6.87 29.57 -13.19
N LEU A 839 5.55 29.53 -13.04
CA LEU A 839 4.65 30.51 -13.64
C LEU A 839 4.78 31.90 -13.00
N LEU A 840 5.04 31.96 -11.68
CA LEU A 840 5.32 33.20 -10.97
C LEU A 840 6.64 33.81 -11.42
N ASP A 841 7.69 33.00 -11.53
CA ASP A 841 9.01 33.44 -12.00
C ASP A 841 8.93 33.94 -13.46
N LEU A 842 8.25 33.21 -14.34
CA LEU A 842 7.99 33.65 -15.72
C LEU A 842 7.24 34.98 -15.77
N TYR A 843 6.22 35.18 -14.92
CA TYR A 843 5.47 36.43 -14.87
C TYR A 843 6.36 37.60 -14.46
N SER A 844 7.19 37.40 -13.43
CA SER A 844 8.15 38.41 -12.96
C SER A 844 9.11 38.82 -14.07
N HIS A 845 9.72 37.86 -14.77
CA HIS A 845 10.66 38.14 -15.85
C HIS A 845 9.99 38.82 -17.06
N VAL A 846 8.75 38.45 -17.39
CA VAL A 846 7.96 39.12 -18.43
C VAL A 846 7.67 40.56 -18.05
N LYS A 847 7.27 40.85 -16.81
CA LYS A 847 7.04 42.21 -16.32
C LYS A 847 8.31 43.05 -16.31
N ASP A 848 9.43 42.47 -15.90
CA ASP A 848 10.74 43.13 -15.98
C ASP A 848 11.11 43.45 -17.43
N CYS A 849 10.72 42.59 -18.39
CA CYS A 849 10.92 42.88 -19.80
C CYS A 849 9.99 44.00 -20.31
N GLU A 850 8.70 43.97 -19.99
CA GLU A 850 7.75 45.03 -20.38
C GLU A 850 8.19 46.40 -19.83
N THR A 851 8.70 46.44 -18.61
CA THR A 851 9.20 47.70 -18.00
C THR A 851 10.48 48.20 -18.66
N LYS A 852 11.40 47.31 -19.04
CA LYS A 852 12.66 47.68 -19.74
C LYS A 852 12.43 48.10 -21.18
N THR A 853 11.55 47.40 -21.91
CA THR A 853 11.34 47.59 -23.34
C THR A 853 10.19 48.55 -23.66
N GLY A 854 9.27 48.78 -22.71
CA GLY A 854 8.06 49.57 -22.90
C GLY A 854 6.98 48.86 -23.76
N ARG A 855 7.22 47.62 -24.19
CA ARG A 855 6.32 46.84 -25.04
C ARG A 855 5.43 45.94 -24.20
N SER A 856 4.14 45.84 -24.54
CA SER A 856 3.23 44.90 -23.85
C SER A 856 3.26 43.53 -24.53
N VAL A 857 3.77 42.53 -23.80
CA VAL A 857 3.94 41.15 -24.30
C VAL A 857 3.15 40.14 -23.46
N LEU A 858 2.72 40.50 -22.26
CA LEU A 858 1.93 39.65 -21.38
C LEU A 858 0.63 39.11 -22.01
N PRO A 859 -0.12 39.88 -22.84
CA PRO A 859 -1.33 39.36 -23.49
C PRO A 859 -1.08 38.09 -24.31
N ALA A 860 0.13 37.88 -24.84
CA ALA A 860 0.47 36.67 -25.56
C ALA A 860 0.51 35.42 -24.66
N LEU A 861 0.88 35.56 -23.39
CA LEU A 861 0.89 34.47 -22.41
C LEU A 861 -0.44 34.30 -21.66
N GLN A 862 -1.39 35.21 -21.85
CA GLN A 862 -2.69 35.15 -21.17
C GLN A 862 -3.39 33.78 -21.29
N PRO A 863 -3.41 33.09 -22.46
CA PRO A 863 -4.00 31.74 -22.55
C PRO A 863 -3.28 30.69 -21.70
N VAL A 864 -1.97 30.85 -21.46
CA VAL A 864 -1.19 29.93 -20.60
C VAL A 864 -1.65 30.05 -19.16
N TYR A 865 -1.75 31.28 -18.65
CA TYR A 865 -2.28 31.54 -17.30
C TYR A 865 -3.75 31.15 -17.18
N GLN A 866 -4.58 31.45 -18.19
CA GLN A 866 -6.02 31.13 -18.16
C GLN A 866 -6.33 29.64 -18.24
N SER A 867 -5.46 28.84 -18.88
CA SER A 867 -5.63 27.39 -19.03
C SER A 867 -4.98 26.55 -17.93
N ALA A 868 -4.35 27.18 -16.93
CA ALA A 868 -3.76 26.50 -15.78
C ALA A 868 -4.82 25.80 -14.91
N HIS A 869 -4.62 24.53 -14.54
CA HIS A 869 -5.61 23.76 -13.77
C HIS A 869 -5.01 22.75 -12.77
N ALA A 870 -5.17 23.05 -11.48
CA ALA A 870 -5.64 22.13 -10.43
C ALA A 870 -5.82 22.90 -9.11
N VAL A 871 -4.74 23.50 -8.59
CA VAL A 871 -4.69 24.30 -7.36
C VAL A 871 -3.43 25.16 -7.48
N TRP A 872 -3.51 26.47 -7.24
CA TRP A 872 -2.32 27.31 -7.12
C TRP A 872 -1.67 27.10 -5.76
N SER A 873 -0.35 27.02 -5.69
CA SER A 873 0.36 26.92 -4.43
C SER A 873 1.31 28.10 -4.27
N ILE A 874 1.33 28.71 -3.08
CA ILE A 874 2.25 29.80 -2.76
C ILE A 874 2.80 29.65 -1.35
N ASP A 875 4.11 29.87 -1.23
CA ASP A 875 4.77 30.07 0.05
C ASP A 875 5.02 31.58 0.28
N LEU A 876 4.25 32.20 1.17
CA LEU A 876 4.41 33.62 1.48
C LEU A 876 5.69 33.93 2.26
N SER A 877 6.39 32.93 2.78
CA SER A 877 7.71 33.14 3.39
C SER A 877 8.84 33.27 2.35
N GLU A 878 8.61 32.80 1.12
CA GLU A 878 9.61 32.82 0.04
C GLU A 878 9.22 33.72 -1.14
N ARG A 879 7.94 34.08 -1.26
CA ARG A 879 7.39 34.79 -2.43
C ARG A 879 6.43 35.91 -2.01
N LYS A 880 6.49 37.01 -2.75
CA LYS A 880 5.64 38.18 -2.50
C LYS A 880 4.21 37.96 -2.95
N ALA A 881 3.25 38.25 -2.08
CA ALA A 881 1.83 38.12 -2.41
C ALA A 881 1.39 39.08 -3.54
N SER A 882 2.07 40.23 -3.68
CA SER A 882 1.78 41.21 -4.73
C SER A 882 2.00 40.65 -6.14
N LEU A 883 3.03 39.80 -6.34
CA LEU A 883 3.29 39.15 -7.62
C LEU A 883 2.18 38.14 -7.95
N PHE A 884 1.75 37.39 -6.93
CA PHE A 884 0.70 36.39 -7.06
C PHE A 884 -0.67 36.98 -7.35
N LEU A 885 -0.99 38.13 -6.73
CA LEU A 885 -2.20 38.89 -7.02
C LEU A 885 -2.32 39.22 -8.51
N GLU A 886 -1.23 39.67 -9.12
CA GLU A 886 -1.20 40.03 -10.54
C GLU A 886 -1.43 38.80 -11.44
N VAL A 887 -0.89 37.64 -11.07
CA VAL A 887 -1.13 36.37 -11.78
C VAL A 887 -2.58 35.89 -11.62
N LEU A 888 -3.17 36.04 -10.42
CA LEU A 888 -4.57 35.69 -10.16
C LEU A 888 -5.56 36.56 -10.95
N LYS A 889 -5.25 37.84 -11.17
CA LYS A 889 -6.06 38.74 -12.03
C LYS A 889 -6.17 38.26 -13.47
N LEU A 890 -5.21 37.46 -13.95
CA LEU A 890 -5.24 36.88 -15.30
C LEU A 890 -6.19 35.68 -15.42
N GLN A 891 -6.63 35.10 -14.30
CA GLN A 891 -7.48 33.91 -14.29
C GLN A 891 -8.91 34.25 -14.72
N PRO A 892 -9.55 33.39 -15.55
CA PRO A 892 -10.91 33.65 -16.02
C PRO A 892 -11.96 33.41 -14.94
N GLU A 893 -11.63 32.56 -13.96
CA GLU A 893 -12.48 32.15 -12.85
C GLU A 893 -11.63 32.10 -11.58
N LYS A 894 -12.29 32.19 -10.42
CA LYS A 894 -11.61 32.03 -9.13
C LYS A 894 -11.02 30.62 -9.02
N LYS A 895 -9.78 30.51 -8.53
CA LYS A 895 -9.08 29.21 -8.41
C LYS A 895 -8.82 28.85 -6.93
N PRO A 896 -8.74 27.56 -6.58
CA PRO A 896 -8.28 27.14 -5.26
C PRO A 896 -6.80 27.51 -5.06
N VAL A 897 -6.47 27.96 -3.86
CA VAL A 897 -5.10 28.33 -3.47
C VAL A 897 -4.69 27.56 -2.22
N GLU A 898 -3.56 26.88 -2.29
CA GLU A 898 -2.89 26.24 -1.16
C GLU A 898 -1.75 27.12 -0.64
N LEU A 899 -1.81 27.42 0.65
CA LEU A 899 -0.78 28.18 1.34
C LEU A 899 0.21 27.23 2.04
N LYS A 900 1.50 27.32 1.69
CA LYS A 900 2.57 26.46 2.26
C LYS A 900 3.35 27.11 3.40
N GLY A 901 3.45 28.43 3.38
CA GLY A 901 4.11 29.20 4.42
C GLY A 901 3.55 30.60 4.60
N TRP A 902 3.94 31.23 5.70
CA TRP A 902 3.48 32.54 6.13
C TRP A 902 4.66 33.46 6.35
N SER A 903 4.46 34.72 6.02
CA SER A 903 5.37 35.80 6.41
C SER A 903 4.90 36.41 7.71
N ASP A 904 5.83 36.64 8.64
CA ASP A 904 5.57 37.45 9.83
C ASP A 904 5.46 38.96 9.48
N GLU A 905 5.73 39.35 8.23
CA GLU A 905 5.57 40.72 7.74
C GLU A 905 4.10 41.04 7.47
N GLU A 906 3.53 41.96 8.24
CA GLU A 906 2.12 42.40 8.10
C GLU A 906 1.79 42.92 6.70
N SER A 907 2.77 43.53 6.00
CA SER A 907 2.59 44.03 4.63
C SER A 907 2.37 42.92 3.61
N GLU A 908 3.01 41.75 3.79
CA GLU A 908 2.82 40.59 2.90
C GLU A 908 1.47 39.92 3.18
N VAL A 909 1.05 39.85 4.45
CA VAL A 909 -0.29 39.39 4.83
C VAL A 909 -1.38 40.28 4.22
N ARG A 910 -1.24 41.60 4.33
CA ARG A 910 -2.17 42.56 3.70
C ARG A 910 -2.18 42.44 2.18
N SER A 911 -1.02 42.24 1.57
CA SER A 911 -0.92 42.00 0.13
C SER A 911 -1.62 40.69 -0.28
N PHE A 912 -1.56 39.65 0.55
CA PHE A 912 -2.29 38.40 0.32
C PHE A 912 -3.80 38.55 0.50
N LEU A 913 -4.28 39.37 1.44
CA LEU A 913 -5.72 39.64 1.59
C LEU A 913 -6.34 40.23 0.31
N GLN A 914 -5.56 40.98 -0.48
CA GLN A 914 -6.00 41.49 -1.79
C GLN A 914 -6.19 40.39 -2.84
N CYS A 915 -5.62 39.19 -2.64
CA CYS A 915 -5.82 38.03 -3.51
C CYS A 915 -7.20 37.37 -3.30
N LEU A 916 -7.80 37.49 -2.11
CA LEU A 916 -9.04 36.79 -1.74
C LEU A 916 -10.22 36.95 -2.73
N PRO A 917 -10.46 38.11 -3.37
CA PRO A 917 -11.50 38.25 -4.39
C PRO A 917 -11.37 37.26 -5.56
N TYR A 918 -10.14 36.82 -5.86
CA TYR A 918 -9.79 35.94 -6.99
C TYR A 918 -9.63 34.47 -6.58
N ILE A 919 -9.79 34.15 -5.29
CA ILE A 919 -9.61 32.81 -4.73
C ILE A 919 -10.99 32.17 -4.55
N SER A 920 -11.16 30.92 -5.00
CA SER A 920 -12.42 30.18 -4.81
C SER A 920 -12.45 29.44 -3.48
N GLN A 921 -11.28 28.98 -3.03
CA GLN A 921 -11.10 28.21 -1.82
C GLN A 921 -9.66 28.37 -1.34
N LEU A 922 -9.49 28.60 -0.05
CA LEU A 922 -8.19 28.65 0.60
C LEU A 922 -7.95 27.33 1.34
N SER A 923 -6.86 26.66 1.01
CA SER A 923 -6.36 25.48 1.71
C SER A 923 -4.97 25.74 2.27
N PHE A 924 -4.58 24.92 3.23
CA PHE A 924 -3.32 25.06 3.94
C PHE A 924 -2.55 23.74 3.84
N CYS A 925 -1.25 23.84 3.57
CA CYS A 925 -0.40 22.66 3.48
C CYS A 925 -0.23 22.01 4.88
N PRO A 926 -0.39 20.68 5.02
CA PRO A 926 -0.33 20.00 6.31
C PRO A 926 1.05 19.99 7.00
N TRP A 927 2.11 20.37 6.28
CA TRP A 927 3.52 20.19 6.69
C TRP A 927 4.05 21.21 7.72
N ARG A 928 3.17 21.81 8.54
CA ARG A 928 3.54 22.65 9.70
C ARG A 928 3.18 21.90 11.00
N PRO A 929 4.10 21.17 11.64
CA PRO A 929 3.85 20.24 12.77
C PRO A 929 3.56 20.89 14.13
N ASP A 930 3.07 22.13 14.15
CA ASP A 930 2.70 22.83 15.38
C ASP A 930 1.31 23.47 15.24
N PRO A 931 0.26 22.87 15.84
CA PRO A 931 -1.11 23.41 15.85
C PRO A 931 -1.19 24.83 16.40
N SER A 932 -0.32 25.20 17.35
CA SER A 932 -0.33 26.53 17.96
C SER A 932 0.13 27.61 16.97
N LYS A 933 1.13 27.31 16.14
CA LYS A 933 1.58 28.21 15.06
C LYS A 933 0.52 28.35 13.97
N GLN A 934 -0.21 27.28 13.66
CA GLN A 934 -1.33 27.31 12.71
C GLN A 934 -2.51 28.14 13.25
N ILE A 935 -2.87 27.97 14.53
CA ILE A 935 -3.92 28.78 15.15
C ILE A 935 -3.50 30.25 15.21
N LYS A 936 -2.26 30.54 15.63
CA LYS A 936 -1.72 31.91 15.64
C LYS A 936 -1.80 32.54 14.26
N PHE A 937 -1.31 31.83 13.25
CA PHE A 937 -1.42 32.23 11.84
C PHE A 937 -2.85 32.58 11.42
N LEU A 938 -3.83 31.74 11.77
CA LEU A 938 -5.23 31.93 11.37
C LEU A 938 -5.83 33.14 12.10
N VAL A 939 -5.52 33.30 13.38
CA VAL A 939 -5.93 34.46 14.18
C VAL A 939 -5.31 35.72 13.59
N ASP A 940 -4.02 35.71 13.22
CA ASP A 940 -3.34 36.86 12.60
C ASP A 940 -3.97 37.21 11.24
N LEU A 941 -4.29 36.21 10.40
CA LEU A 941 -4.97 36.41 9.11
C LEU A 941 -6.33 37.12 9.27
N VAL A 942 -7.17 36.65 10.20
CA VAL A 942 -8.50 37.24 10.40
C VAL A 942 -8.40 38.59 11.13
N SER A 943 -7.45 38.74 12.06
CA SER A 943 -7.17 40.01 12.73
C SER A 943 -6.78 41.09 11.74
N GLN A 944 -5.85 40.79 10.83
CA GLN A 944 -5.42 41.71 9.77
C GLN A 944 -6.54 41.99 8.76
N ALA A 945 -7.40 41.01 8.47
CA ALA A 945 -8.57 41.23 7.63
C ALA A 945 -9.56 42.21 8.26
N ALA A 946 -9.76 42.15 9.57
CA ALA A 946 -10.61 43.09 10.31
C ALA A 946 -10.03 44.50 10.32
N GLU A 947 -8.72 44.62 10.55
CA GLU A 947 -8.01 45.91 10.48
C GLU A 947 -8.10 46.56 9.11
N TRP A 948 -7.92 45.76 8.06
CA TRP A 948 -8.01 46.23 6.69
C TRP A 948 -9.43 46.68 6.33
N GLU A 949 -10.44 45.92 6.74
CA GLU A 949 -11.85 46.28 6.54
C GLU A 949 -12.22 47.59 7.24
N GLU A 950 -11.69 47.85 8.44
CA GLU A 950 -11.87 49.12 9.15
C GLU A 950 -11.19 50.30 8.43
N GLN A 951 -9.99 50.08 7.87
CA GLN A 951 -9.22 51.12 7.18
C GLN A 951 -9.74 51.45 5.78
N THR A 952 -10.19 50.45 5.03
CA THR A 952 -10.54 50.59 3.61
C THR A 952 -12.05 50.58 3.35
N GLY A 953 -12.85 50.06 4.29
CA GLY A 953 -14.28 49.80 4.10
C GLY A 953 -14.58 48.59 3.20
N GLU A 954 -13.56 47.86 2.74
CA GLU A 954 -13.73 46.63 1.97
C GLU A 954 -14.20 45.49 2.88
N LYS A 955 -15.19 44.71 2.45
CA LYS A 955 -15.76 43.59 3.23
C LYS A 955 -14.83 42.36 3.26
N THR A 956 -13.59 42.53 3.70
CA THR A 956 -12.53 41.53 3.66
C THR A 956 -12.83 40.33 4.56
N LEU A 957 -13.42 40.52 5.73
CA LEU A 957 -13.86 39.42 6.60
C LEU A 957 -14.91 38.53 5.91
N LYS A 958 -15.79 39.13 5.10
CA LYS A 958 -16.76 38.40 4.28
C LYS A 958 -16.08 37.59 3.17
N LEU A 959 -14.97 38.08 2.62
CA LEU A 959 -14.18 37.34 1.63
C LEU A 959 -13.46 36.15 2.28
N VAL A 960 -12.84 36.33 3.44
CA VAL A 960 -12.23 35.23 4.23
C VAL A 960 -13.27 34.14 4.51
N SER A 961 -14.47 34.54 4.94
CA SER A 961 -15.62 33.66 5.16
C SER A 961 -16.00 32.84 3.92
N SER A 962 -15.90 33.44 2.73
CA SER A 962 -16.27 32.77 1.49
C SER A 962 -15.26 31.73 0.98
N VAL A 963 -13.99 31.82 1.40
CA VAL A 963 -12.90 30.95 0.91
C VAL A 963 -12.50 29.86 1.89
N CYS A 964 -12.80 30.02 3.18
CA CYS A 964 -12.46 29.06 4.23
C CYS A 964 -13.60 28.06 4.48
N THR A 965 -13.28 26.77 4.41
CA THR A 965 -14.21 25.68 4.72
C THR A 965 -13.57 24.68 5.67
N TYR A 966 -14.37 23.89 6.40
CA TYR A 966 -13.84 22.81 7.23
C TYR A 966 -12.90 21.90 6.44
N SER A 967 -13.31 21.39 5.26
CA SER A 967 -12.51 20.41 4.50
C SER A 967 -11.14 20.90 4.01
N THR A 968 -10.90 22.20 3.97
CA THR A 968 -9.62 22.79 3.53
C THR A 968 -8.82 23.44 4.65
N PHE A 969 -9.32 23.37 5.87
CA PHE A 969 -8.62 23.88 7.04
C PHE A 969 -7.38 23.02 7.37
N PRO A 970 -6.34 23.60 8.00
CA PRO A 970 -5.09 22.89 8.31
C PRO A 970 -5.33 21.92 9.47
N TYR A 971 -5.87 20.73 9.21
CA TYR A 971 -5.93 19.67 10.20
C TYR A 971 -4.71 18.77 10.11
N HIS A 972 -4.14 18.39 11.25
CA HIS A 972 -3.24 17.25 11.30
C HIS A 972 -4.01 15.94 11.03
N TYR A 973 -3.45 15.10 10.15
CA TYR A 973 -4.13 13.91 9.60
C TYR A 973 -4.79 13.00 10.66
N GLY A 974 -6.08 12.70 10.44
CA GLY A 974 -6.69 11.39 10.75
C GLY A 974 -7.38 11.18 12.11
N ASN A 975 -7.50 12.16 13.01
CA ASN A 975 -8.26 11.97 14.26
C ASN A 975 -9.34 13.05 14.43
N THR A 976 -10.61 12.67 14.28
CA THR A 976 -11.80 13.54 14.43
C THR A 976 -11.87 14.24 15.78
N SER A 977 -11.28 13.64 16.82
CA SER A 977 -11.14 14.30 18.12
C SER A 977 -10.16 15.46 18.10
N LYS A 978 -8.98 15.28 17.49
CA LYS A 978 -7.98 16.36 17.41
C LYS A 978 -8.47 17.51 16.54
N GLN A 979 -9.36 17.23 15.58
CA GLN A 979 -10.04 18.26 14.78
C GLN A 979 -11.03 19.06 15.63
N SER A 980 -11.81 18.41 16.50
CA SER A 980 -12.71 19.08 17.45
C SER A 980 -11.90 19.96 18.42
N ASP A 981 -10.82 19.41 18.96
CA ASP A 981 -9.88 20.11 19.86
C ASP A 981 -9.31 21.37 19.19
N PHE A 982 -8.76 21.24 17.97
CA PHE A 982 -8.22 22.37 17.21
C PHE A 982 -9.26 23.48 16.98
N LEU A 983 -10.50 23.11 16.66
CA LEU A 983 -11.58 24.09 16.44
C LEU A 983 -12.00 24.80 17.73
N LEU A 984 -12.01 24.09 18.86
CA LEU A 984 -12.29 24.66 20.18
C LEU A 984 -11.16 25.62 20.61
N ASP A 985 -9.90 25.22 20.40
CA ASP A 985 -8.73 26.04 20.73
C ASP A 985 -8.69 27.30 19.85
N LEU A 986 -8.94 27.17 18.54
CA LEU A 986 -9.09 28.32 17.64
C LEU A 986 -10.22 29.25 18.07
N TYR A 987 -11.37 28.71 18.50
CA TYR A 987 -12.49 29.53 18.98
C TYR A 987 -12.09 30.34 20.21
N SER A 988 -11.38 29.72 21.15
CA SER A 988 -10.86 30.39 22.35
C SER A 988 -9.94 31.54 21.98
N HIS A 989 -8.94 31.30 21.12
CA HIS A 989 -7.99 32.33 20.71
C HIS A 989 -8.66 33.48 19.94
N VAL A 990 -9.64 33.17 19.10
CA VAL A 990 -10.43 34.20 18.40
C VAL A 990 -11.23 35.03 19.40
N LYS A 991 -11.85 34.40 20.41
CA LYS A 991 -12.57 35.12 21.48
C LYS A 991 -11.66 35.95 22.36
N ASP A 992 -10.48 35.47 22.67
CA ASP A 992 -9.47 36.25 23.39
C ASP A 992 -9.08 37.49 22.60
N TYR A 993 -8.91 37.37 21.28
CA TYR A 993 -8.68 38.53 20.41
C TYR A 993 -9.88 39.49 20.36
N GLU A 994 -11.11 39.00 20.18
CA GLU A 994 -12.31 39.84 20.16
C GLU A 994 -12.50 40.60 21.49
N THR A 995 -12.19 39.96 22.61
CA THR A 995 -12.29 40.59 23.94
C THR A 995 -11.19 41.61 24.20
N GLN A 996 -9.96 41.36 23.73
CA GLN A 996 -8.84 42.30 23.88
C GLN A 996 -8.99 43.54 22.98
N THR A 997 -9.49 43.36 21.75
CA THR A 997 -9.54 44.44 20.76
C THR A 997 -10.92 45.08 20.61
N GLY A 998 -11.98 44.42 21.07
CA GLY A 998 -13.37 44.83 20.86
C GLY A 998 -13.89 44.63 19.43
N ARG A 999 -13.07 44.07 18.53
CA ARG A 999 -13.44 43.82 17.12
C ARG A 999 -14.10 42.46 16.98
N SER A 1000 -15.19 42.37 16.20
CA SER A 1000 -15.81 41.09 15.91
C SER A 1000 -15.24 40.47 14.63
N VAL A 1001 -14.64 39.29 14.77
CA VAL A 1001 -13.96 38.56 13.69
C VAL A 1001 -14.47 37.12 13.55
N LEU A 1002 -15.15 36.59 14.58
CA LEU A 1002 -15.76 35.25 14.56
C LEU A 1002 -16.71 35.00 13.38
N PRO A 1003 -17.53 35.98 12.90
CA PRO A 1003 -18.38 35.78 11.73
C PRO A 1003 -17.60 35.35 10.48
N ALA A 1004 -16.32 35.73 10.35
CA ALA A 1004 -15.48 35.30 9.23
C ALA A 1004 -15.18 33.80 9.26
N LEU A 1005 -15.08 33.20 10.45
CA LEU A 1005 -14.78 31.77 10.64
C LEU A 1005 -16.04 30.91 10.81
N GLN A 1006 -17.22 31.53 10.92
CA GLN A 1006 -18.49 30.83 11.11
C GLN A 1006 -18.75 29.69 10.09
N PRO A 1007 -18.46 29.83 8.78
CA PRO A 1007 -18.64 28.73 7.82
C PRO A 1007 -17.79 27.49 8.12
N VAL A 1008 -16.60 27.66 8.72
CA VAL A 1008 -15.73 26.56 9.13
C VAL A 1008 -16.40 25.75 10.24
N TYR A 1009 -16.98 26.43 11.24
CA TYR A 1009 -17.74 25.78 12.31
C TYR A 1009 -19.03 25.14 11.79
N GLN A 1010 -19.76 25.78 10.87
CA GLN A 1010 -21.00 25.22 10.31
C GLN A 1010 -20.76 23.97 9.46
N SER A 1011 -19.66 23.94 8.71
CA SER A 1011 -19.24 22.80 7.89
C SER A 1011 -18.45 21.72 8.65
N ALA A 1012 -18.33 21.85 9.98
CA ALA A 1012 -17.55 20.97 10.87
C ALA A 1012 -18.14 19.53 11.01
N PRO A 1013 -17.43 18.58 11.63
CA PRO A 1013 -17.62 17.14 11.43
C PRO A 1013 -18.99 16.62 11.88
N ALA A 1014 -19.33 15.40 11.45
CA ALA A 1014 -20.61 14.76 11.78
C ALA A 1014 -20.78 14.43 13.28
N VAL A 1015 -19.70 14.33 14.05
CA VAL A 1015 -19.69 14.09 15.51
C VAL A 1015 -18.64 14.99 16.15
N TRP A 1016 -19.01 15.67 17.23
CA TRP A 1016 -18.12 16.50 18.02
C TRP A 1016 -17.53 15.72 19.19
N TYR A 1017 -16.26 15.91 19.47
CA TYR A 1017 -15.59 15.31 20.62
C TYR A 1017 -15.22 16.38 21.63
N ILE A 1018 -15.45 16.11 22.92
CA ILE A 1018 -14.91 16.93 24.00
C ILE A 1018 -14.47 16.05 25.16
N ASP A 1019 -13.35 16.42 25.79
CA ASP A 1019 -12.97 15.94 27.11
C ASP A 1019 -13.26 17.03 28.14
N LEU A 1020 -14.32 16.86 28.93
CA LEU A 1020 -14.71 17.82 29.97
C LEU A 1020 -13.73 17.86 31.14
N SER A 1021 -12.81 16.90 31.24
CA SER A 1021 -11.72 16.95 32.23
C SER A 1021 -10.57 17.88 31.82
N GLU A 1022 -10.48 18.22 30.54
CA GLU A 1022 -9.41 19.08 29.99
C GLU A 1022 -9.95 20.43 29.50
N ARG A 1023 -11.21 20.51 29.10
CA ARG A 1023 -11.83 21.69 28.48
C ARG A 1023 -13.15 22.04 29.13
N LYS A 1024 -13.42 23.35 29.20
CA LYS A 1024 -14.68 23.87 29.74
C LYS A 1024 -15.85 23.56 28.82
N ALA A 1025 -16.97 23.11 29.39
CA ALA A 1025 -18.20 22.84 28.64
C ALA A 1025 -18.77 24.11 27.98
N SER A 1026 -18.48 25.29 28.55
CA SER A 1026 -18.87 26.58 27.99
C SER A 1026 -18.30 26.85 26.59
N LEU A 1027 -17.08 26.38 26.29
CA LEU A 1027 -16.50 26.51 24.94
C LEU A 1027 -17.29 25.68 23.93
N LEU A 1028 -17.65 24.44 24.29
CA LEU A 1028 -18.48 23.60 23.43
C LEU A 1028 -19.86 24.23 23.24
N LEU A 1029 -20.49 24.75 24.30
CA LEU A 1029 -21.79 25.42 24.20
C LEU A 1029 -21.77 26.52 23.15
N GLU A 1030 -20.78 27.40 23.21
CA GLU A 1030 -20.64 28.52 22.29
C GLU A 1030 -20.40 28.06 20.83
N VAL A 1031 -19.60 27.00 20.63
CA VAL A 1031 -19.37 26.42 19.30
C VAL A 1031 -20.61 25.68 18.77
N GLN A 1032 -21.39 25.03 19.63
CA GLN A 1032 -22.64 24.35 19.26
C GLN A 1032 -23.73 25.35 18.85
N LYS A 1033 -23.77 26.53 19.47
CA LYS A 1033 -24.67 27.64 19.04
C LYS A 1033 -24.40 28.11 17.61
N LEU A 1034 -23.19 27.92 17.10
CA LEU A 1034 -22.83 28.26 15.72
C LEU A 1034 -23.28 27.22 14.68
N GLN A 1035 -23.66 26.01 15.12
CA GLN A 1035 -24.04 24.92 14.22
C GLN A 1035 -25.44 25.15 13.62
N PRO A 1036 -25.66 24.80 12.33
CA PRO A 1036 -26.96 24.96 11.70
C PRO A 1036 -27.98 23.90 12.17
N GLU A 1037 -27.50 22.75 12.61
CA GLU A 1037 -28.29 21.61 13.09
C GLU A 1037 -27.64 21.01 14.35
N LYS A 1038 -28.44 20.32 15.17
CA LYS A 1038 -27.95 19.64 16.37
C LYS A 1038 -27.09 18.44 15.98
N LYS A 1039 -25.80 18.45 16.36
CA LYS A 1039 -24.86 17.37 16.05
C LYS A 1039 -24.67 16.43 17.25
N PRO A 1040 -24.36 15.14 17.02
CA PRO A 1040 -23.94 14.23 18.07
C PRO A 1040 -22.67 14.72 18.77
N VAL A 1041 -22.59 14.52 20.08
CA VAL A 1041 -21.41 14.81 20.90
C VAL A 1041 -20.96 13.53 21.60
N GLU A 1042 -19.66 13.26 21.53
CA GLU A 1042 -19.00 12.15 22.20
C GLU A 1042 -18.09 12.66 23.33
N LEU A 1043 -18.39 12.26 24.56
CA LEU A 1043 -17.63 12.64 25.76
C LEU A 1043 -16.49 11.67 26.04
N LYS A 1044 -15.27 12.18 26.23
CA LYS A 1044 -14.06 11.38 26.53
C LYS A 1044 -13.64 11.35 28.00
N GLY A 1045 -14.02 12.39 28.73
CA GLY A 1045 -13.76 12.55 30.15
C GLY A 1045 -14.82 13.45 30.78
N TRP A 1046 -14.89 13.40 32.09
CA TRP A 1046 -15.90 14.08 32.91
C TRP A 1046 -15.21 14.99 33.93
N SER A 1047 -15.87 16.09 34.29
CA SER A 1047 -15.44 16.97 35.36
C SER A 1047 -16.25 16.71 36.62
N ASP A 1048 -15.58 16.57 37.76
CA ASP A 1048 -16.24 16.52 39.06
C ASP A 1048 -16.73 17.90 39.53
N GLU A 1049 -16.39 18.97 38.79
CA GLU A 1049 -16.85 20.33 39.07
C GLU A 1049 -18.32 20.52 38.67
N GLU A 1050 -19.17 20.73 39.67
CA GLU A 1050 -20.62 20.94 39.49
C GLU A 1050 -20.95 22.08 38.52
N SER A 1051 -20.13 23.14 38.47
CA SER A 1051 -20.27 24.25 37.51
C SER A 1051 -20.07 23.82 36.06
N GLU A 1052 -19.12 22.91 35.79
CA GLU A 1052 -18.86 22.40 34.44
C GLU A 1052 -19.94 21.41 34.02
N VAL A 1053 -20.44 20.59 34.95
CA VAL A 1053 -21.59 19.71 34.70
C VAL A 1053 -22.84 20.52 34.37
N ARG A 1054 -23.15 21.57 35.14
CA ARG A 1054 -24.27 22.49 34.84
C ARG A 1054 -24.11 23.17 33.48
N SER A 1055 -22.89 23.61 33.15
CA SER A 1055 -22.57 24.19 31.84
C SER A 1055 -22.75 23.19 30.70
N PHE A 1056 -22.42 21.91 30.93
CA PHE A 1056 -22.68 20.83 29.99
C PHE A 1056 -24.17 20.51 29.85
N LEU A 1057 -24.95 20.53 30.94
CA LEU A 1057 -26.41 20.34 30.89
C LEU A 1057 -27.10 21.36 29.96
N GLN A 1058 -26.59 22.59 29.89
CA GLN A 1058 -27.07 23.61 28.95
C GLN A 1058 -26.78 23.22 27.49
N CYS A 1059 -25.68 22.51 27.22
CA CYS A 1059 -25.34 22.00 25.88
C CYS A 1059 -26.35 20.98 25.37
N LEU A 1060 -27.06 20.25 26.25
CA LEU A 1060 -28.03 19.22 25.86
C LEU A 1060 -29.12 19.74 24.92
N SER A 1061 -29.46 21.03 25.04
CA SER A 1061 -30.44 21.67 24.17
C SER A 1061 -29.96 21.83 22.72
N TYR A 1062 -28.65 21.78 22.46
CA TYR A 1062 -28.01 21.97 21.15
C TYR A 1062 -27.41 20.70 20.54
N ILE A 1063 -27.41 19.57 21.26
CA ILE A 1063 -26.91 18.28 20.76
C ILE A 1063 -28.05 17.36 20.33
N SER A 1064 -27.82 16.49 19.35
CA SER A 1064 -28.84 15.53 18.90
C SER A 1064 -28.72 14.18 19.59
N GLN A 1065 -27.50 13.75 19.90
CA GLN A 1065 -27.22 12.50 20.59
C GLN A 1065 -26.00 12.70 21.50
N LEU A 1066 -26.03 12.04 22.65
CA LEU A 1066 -24.90 11.98 23.56
C LEU A 1066 -24.37 10.56 23.59
N SER A 1067 -23.12 10.39 23.17
CA SER A 1067 -22.37 9.15 23.32
C SER A 1067 -21.15 9.38 24.21
N PHE A 1068 -20.55 8.27 24.64
CA PHE A 1068 -19.36 8.31 25.47
C PHE A 1068 -18.30 7.46 24.81
N TYR A 1069 -17.08 7.98 24.78
CA TYR A 1069 -15.95 7.21 24.30
C TYR A 1069 -15.74 6.03 25.26
N PRO A 1070 -15.69 4.78 24.77
CA PRO A 1070 -15.48 3.60 25.60
C PRO A 1070 -14.05 3.61 26.13
N ARG A 1071 -13.82 4.37 27.20
CA ARG A 1071 -12.67 4.16 28.07
C ARG A 1071 -12.83 2.75 28.66
N ARG A 1072 -11.72 2.06 28.93
CA ARG A 1072 -11.68 0.94 29.88
C ARG A 1072 -12.01 1.48 31.28
N SER A 1073 -13.22 1.97 31.47
CA SER A 1073 -13.75 2.45 32.73
C SER A 1073 -14.49 1.31 33.39
N ASP A 1074 -14.18 1.12 34.66
CA ASP A 1074 -14.95 0.33 35.60
C ASP A 1074 -16.46 0.64 35.43
N PRO A 1075 -17.30 -0.35 35.09
CA PRO A 1075 -18.75 -0.22 34.99
C PRO A 1075 -19.38 0.57 36.14
N SER A 1076 -18.85 0.41 37.36
CA SER A 1076 -19.36 1.11 38.54
C SER A 1076 -19.14 2.63 38.48
N LYS A 1077 -18.04 3.09 37.87
CA LYS A 1077 -17.75 4.53 37.72
C LYS A 1077 -18.59 5.16 36.64
N GLN A 1078 -18.87 4.43 35.56
CA GLN A 1078 -19.80 4.87 34.53
C GLN A 1078 -21.22 4.97 35.10
N ILE A 1079 -21.66 3.96 35.87
CA ILE A 1079 -22.96 3.98 36.54
C ILE A 1079 -23.06 5.14 37.52
N LYS A 1080 -22.05 5.32 38.38
CA LYS A 1080 -22.00 6.46 39.30
C LYS A 1080 -22.09 7.79 38.56
N PHE A 1081 -21.32 7.96 37.51
CA PHE A 1081 -21.34 9.15 36.67
C PHE A 1081 -22.73 9.41 36.04
N LEU A 1082 -23.38 8.40 35.49
CA LEU A 1082 -24.73 8.52 34.92
C LEU A 1082 -25.77 8.89 35.99
N VAL A 1083 -25.65 8.32 37.19
CA VAL A 1083 -26.52 8.65 38.33
C VAL A 1083 -26.26 10.08 38.79
N ASP A 1084 -25.01 10.52 38.87
CA ASP A 1084 -24.64 11.90 39.24
C ASP A 1084 -25.18 12.91 38.21
N LEU A 1085 -25.10 12.60 36.91
CA LEU A 1085 -25.67 13.43 35.84
C LEU A 1085 -27.20 13.54 35.93
N LEU A 1086 -27.89 12.42 36.18
CA LEU A 1086 -29.34 12.42 36.40
C LEU A 1086 -29.74 13.17 37.67
N SER A 1087 -28.94 13.05 38.73
CA SER A 1087 -29.14 13.75 39.99
C SER A 1087 -29.05 15.26 39.79
N GLN A 1088 -28.00 15.72 39.12
CA GLN A 1088 -27.81 17.15 38.83
C GLN A 1088 -28.85 17.68 37.84
N ALA A 1089 -29.27 16.88 36.86
CA ALA A 1089 -30.36 17.25 35.95
C ALA A 1089 -31.70 17.42 36.71
N ALA A 1090 -31.99 16.53 37.66
CA ALA A 1090 -33.19 16.62 38.51
C ALA A 1090 -33.15 17.84 39.43
N GLU A 1091 -32.00 18.13 40.03
CA GLU A 1091 -31.79 19.32 40.86
C GLU A 1091 -31.93 20.61 40.07
N TRP A 1092 -31.37 20.65 38.86
CA TRP A 1092 -31.50 21.79 37.97
C TRP A 1092 -32.94 22.01 37.50
N GLU A 1093 -33.66 20.94 37.15
CA GLU A 1093 -35.08 21.00 36.77
C GLU A 1093 -35.95 21.53 37.91
N GLU A 1094 -35.66 21.15 39.16
CA GLU A 1094 -36.33 21.67 40.35
C GLU A 1094 -36.02 23.15 40.62
N GLN A 1095 -34.78 23.58 40.38
CA GLN A 1095 -34.34 24.97 40.61
C GLN A 1095 -34.79 25.95 39.52
N THR A 1096 -34.78 25.53 38.26
CA THR A 1096 -35.00 26.41 37.09
C THR A 1096 -36.38 26.22 36.45
N GLY A 1097 -37.05 25.10 36.70
CA GLY A 1097 -38.27 24.69 36.01
C GLY A 1097 -38.05 24.22 34.57
N GLU A 1098 -36.79 24.16 34.09
CA GLU A 1098 -36.45 23.62 32.78
C GLU A 1098 -36.59 22.09 32.78
N LYS A 1099 -37.21 21.51 31.75
CA LYS A 1099 -37.43 20.06 31.65
C LYS A 1099 -36.14 19.30 31.28
N THR A 1100 -35.09 19.44 32.08
CA THR A 1100 -33.74 18.94 31.81
C THR A 1100 -33.69 17.41 31.79
N LEU A 1101 -34.43 16.72 32.65
CA LEU A 1101 -34.54 15.25 32.61
C LEU A 1101 -35.17 14.76 31.30
N LYS A 1102 -36.08 15.55 30.72
CA LYS A 1102 -36.67 15.26 29.41
C LYS A 1102 -35.68 15.50 28.26
N LEU A 1103 -34.76 16.46 28.41
CA LEU A 1103 -33.68 16.66 27.44
C LEU A 1103 -32.66 15.52 27.51
N VAL A 1104 -32.27 15.10 28.72
CA VAL A 1104 -31.41 13.94 28.95
C VAL A 1104 -32.01 12.67 28.33
N SER A 1105 -33.31 12.44 28.49
CA SER A 1105 -33.98 11.27 27.89
C SER A 1105 -34.06 11.32 26.36
N SER A 1106 -33.99 12.51 25.77
CA SER A 1106 -34.04 12.70 24.31
C SER A 1106 -32.70 12.44 23.61
N VAL A 1107 -31.58 12.50 24.33
CA VAL A 1107 -30.23 12.34 23.77
C VAL A 1107 -29.66 10.93 23.95
N TRP A 1108 -30.34 10.07 24.71
CA TRP A 1108 -29.93 8.68 24.97
C TRP A 1108 -30.80 7.66 24.22
N THR A 1109 -30.13 6.70 23.59
CA THR A 1109 -30.72 5.49 23.02
C THR A 1109 -29.85 4.30 23.43
N TYR A 1110 -30.38 3.07 23.39
CA TYR A 1110 -29.57 1.89 23.70
C TYR A 1110 -28.26 1.84 22.88
N ASN A 1111 -28.33 2.13 21.57
CA ASN A 1111 -27.15 2.07 20.69
C ASN A 1111 -26.11 3.16 20.96
N THR A 1112 -26.49 4.24 21.63
CA THR A 1112 -25.59 5.35 22.00
C THR A 1112 -25.23 5.33 23.49
N PHE A 1113 -25.75 4.37 24.25
CA PHE A 1113 -25.54 4.22 25.68
C PHE A 1113 -24.12 3.69 25.97
N PRO A 1114 -23.46 4.12 27.05
CA PRO A 1114 -22.07 3.79 27.35
C PRO A 1114 -21.91 2.35 27.88
N PHE A 1115 -22.22 1.35 27.06
CA PHE A 1115 -22.00 -0.04 27.45
C PHE A 1115 -20.50 -0.35 27.57
N PRO A 1116 -20.10 -1.18 28.56
CA PRO A 1116 -18.77 -1.78 28.57
C PRO A 1116 -18.56 -2.69 27.35
N ASN A 1117 -17.31 -2.84 26.89
CA ASN A 1117 -16.96 -3.74 25.78
C ASN A 1117 -17.18 -5.20 26.24
N GLY A 1118 -18.33 -5.80 25.89
CA GLY A 1118 -18.74 -7.09 26.42
C GLY A 1118 -19.80 -7.80 25.58
N ASP A 1119 -20.07 -9.05 25.92
CA ASP A 1119 -21.19 -9.81 25.35
C ASP A 1119 -22.55 -9.35 25.95
N ASN A 1120 -23.65 -9.97 25.50
CA ASN A 1120 -24.99 -9.60 25.98
C ASN A 1120 -25.16 -9.78 27.51
N SER A 1121 -24.34 -10.62 28.17
CA SER A 1121 -24.38 -10.73 29.65
C SER A 1121 -23.81 -9.50 30.32
N GLU A 1122 -22.65 -9.01 29.90
CA GLU A 1122 -22.04 -7.82 30.51
C GLU A 1122 -22.90 -6.56 30.33
N GLN A 1123 -23.58 -6.45 29.18
CA GLN A 1123 -24.54 -5.37 28.92
C GLN A 1123 -25.80 -5.49 29.77
N SER A 1124 -26.31 -6.72 29.97
CA SER A 1124 -27.44 -6.97 30.87
C SER A 1124 -27.09 -6.64 32.31
N ASP A 1125 -25.91 -7.09 32.77
CA ASP A 1125 -25.40 -6.85 34.12
C ASP A 1125 -25.23 -5.36 34.41
N PHE A 1126 -24.70 -4.58 33.46
CA PHE A 1126 -24.56 -3.13 33.54
C PHE A 1126 -25.91 -2.42 33.72
N LEU A 1127 -26.92 -2.81 32.96
CA LEU A 1127 -28.26 -2.21 33.05
C LEU A 1127 -28.97 -2.55 34.35
N LEU A 1128 -28.74 -3.75 34.87
CA LEU A 1128 -29.26 -4.19 36.16
C LEU A 1128 -28.61 -3.41 37.31
N ASP A 1129 -27.29 -3.22 37.27
CA ASP A 1129 -26.57 -2.43 38.26
C ASP A 1129 -27.00 -0.96 38.22
N LEU A 1130 -27.10 -0.37 37.02
CA LEU A 1130 -27.61 0.99 36.83
C LEU A 1130 -29.03 1.14 37.41
N TYR A 1131 -29.91 0.18 37.14
CA TYR A 1131 -31.28 0.21 37.67
C TYR A 1131 -31.29 0.19 39.20
N SER A 1132 -30.47 -0.66 39.82
CA SER A 1132 -30.33 -0.73 41.27
C SER A 1132 -29.87 0.60 41.86
N HIS A 1133 -28.80 1.18 41.32
CA HIS A 1133 -28.26 2.45 41.81
C HIS A 1133 -29.24 3.62 41.64
N VAL A 1134 -29.97 3.66 40.52
CA VAL A 1134 -31.02 4.66 40.31
C VAL A 1134 -32.15 4.49 41.32
N LYS A 1135 -32.58 3.26 41.61
CA LYS A 1135 -33.62 3.00 42.62
C LYS A 1135 -33.16 3.35 44.04
N ASP A 1136 -31.91 3.07 44.37
CA ASP A 1136 -31.33 3.49 45.64
C ASP A 1136 -31.32 5.03 45.75
N TYR A 1137 -31.00 5.75 44.67
CA TYR A 1137 -31.09 7.21 44.63
C TYR A 1137 -32.54 7.73 44.78
N GLU A 1138 -33.50 7.17 44.02
CA GLU A 1138 -34.92 7.59 44.10
C GLU A 1138 -35.49 7.35 45.51
N THR A 1139 -35.09 6.25 46.18
CA THR A 1139 -35.56 5.94 47.54
C THR A 1139 -34.90 6.81 48.60
N GLN A 1140 -33.63 7.21 48.44
CA GLN A 1140 -32.93 8.09 49.36
C GLN A 1140 -33.39 9.55 49.26
N THR A 1141 -33.66 10.03 48.04
CA THR A 1141 -33.94 11.45 47.77
C THR A 1141 -35.43 11.76 47.58
N GLY A 1142 -36.25 10.77 47.26
CA GLY A 1142 -37.66 10.94 46.90
C GLY A 1142 -37.88 11.54 45.50
N ARG A 1143 -36.82 11.80 44.73
CA ARG A 1143 -36.89 12.35 43.37
C ARG A 1143 -36.98 11.23 42.34
N SER A 1144 -37.87 11.35 41.36
CA SER A 1144 -37.99 10.35 40.30
C SER A 1144 -37.14 10.73 39.09
N VAL A 1145 -36.15 9.88 38.77
CA VAL A 1145 -35.23 10.04 37.62
C VAL A 1145 -35.26 8.86 36.67
N LEU A 1146 -35.84 7.72 37.08
CA LEU A 1146 -36.01 6.53 36.25
C LEU A 1146 -36.74 6.79 34.91
N PRO A 1147 -37.78 7.66 34.83
CA PRO A 1147 -38.42 7.98 33.55
C PRO A 1147 -37.45 8.51 32.49
N ALA A 1148 -36.33 9.13 32.88
CA ALA A 1148 -35.34 9.62 31.94
C ALA A 1148 -34.54 8.50 31.26
N LEU A 1149 -34.40 7.34 31.92
CA LEU A 1149 -33.72 6.15 31.39
C LEU A 1149 -34.66 5.19 30.66
N GLN A 1150 -35.97 5.39 30.75
CA GLN A 1150 -36.97 4.51 30.15
C GLN A 1150 -36.74 4.27 28.63
N PRO A 1151 -36.36 5.26 27.80
CA PRO A 1151 -36.06 5.03 26.38
C PRO A 1151 -34.90 4.05 26.15
N VAL A 1152 -33.90 4.03 27.04
CA VAL A 1152 -32.74 3.13 26.95
C VAL A 1152 -33.16 1.69 27.22
N TYR A 1153 -33.92 1.46 28.29
CA TYR A 1153 -34.44 0.12 28.61
C TYR A 1153 -35.39 -0.39 27.53
N GLN A 1154 -36.27 0.47 26.98
CA GLN A 1154 -37.23 0.08 25.95
C GLN A 1154 -36.60 -0.23 24.59
N SER A 1155 -35.39 0.28 24.30
CA SER A 1155 -34.68 0.11 23.03
C SER A 1155 -33.62 -1.02 23.03
N ALA A 1156 -33.54 -1.82 24.10
CA ALA A 1156 -32.58 -2.92 24.24
C ALA A 1156 -32.84 -4.13 23.30
N PRO A 1157 -31.82 -4.71 22.61
CA PRO A 1157 -32.00 -5.76 21.62
C PRO A 1157 -31.94 -7.19 22.19
N ALA A 1158 -32.97 -7.94 21.82
CA ALA A 1158 -33.07 -9.38 21.58
C ALA A 1158 -32.87 -10.43 22.70
N VAL A 1159 -31.91 -10.36 23.64
CA VAL A 1159 -31.77 -11.43 24.68
C VAL A 1159 -31.17 -10.85 25.96
N TRP A 1160 -31.88 -11.00 27.08
CA TRP A 1160 -31.34 -10.71 28.42
C TRP A 1160 -30.57 -11.91 28.94
N SER A 1161 -29.44 -11.71 29.62
CA SER A 1161 -28.73 -12.78 30.31
C SER A 1161 -28.55 -12.44 31.79
N ILE A 1162 -28.70 -13.44 32.66
CA ILE A 1162 -28.47 -13.29 34.10
C ILE A 1162 -27.76 -14.52 34.65
N ASN A 1163 -26.77 -14.28 35.52
CA ASN A 1163 -26.11 -15.33 36.28
C ASN A 1163 -26.77 -15.51 37.65
N LEU A 1164 -27.55 -16.59 37.83
CA LEU A 1164 -28.28 -16.85 39.09
C LEU A 1164 -27.36 -17.24 40.25
N SER A 1165 -26.12 -17.66 40.02
CA SER A 1165 -25.18 -17.90 41.11
C SER A 1165 -24.58 -16.61 41.69
N GLU A 1166 -24.81 -15.47 41.03
CA GLU A 1166 -24.18 -14.18 41.38
C GLU A 1166 -25.19 -13.06 41.65
N ARG A 1167 -26.42 -13.16 41.09
CA ARG A 1167 -27.40 -12.07 41.15
C ARG A 1167 -28.81 -12.57 41.47
N LYS A 1168 -29.51 -11.78 42.30
CA LYS A 1168 -30.92 -12.01 42.63
C LYS A 1168 -31.81 -11.78 41.43
N ALA A 1169 -32.62 -12.77 41.10
CA ALA A 1169 -33.54 -12.73 39.97
C ALA A 1169 -34.66 -11.66 40.09
N SER A 1170 -34.87 -11.10 41.29
CA SER A 1170 -35.84 -10.02 41.54
C SER A 1170 -35.50 -8.70 40.82
N LEU A 1171 -34.22 -8.41 40.58
CA LEU A 1171 -33.80 -7.19 39.87
C LEU A 1171 -34.16 -7.24 38.38
N LEU A 1172 -33.99 -8.42 37.75
CA LEU A 1172 -34.35 -8.64 36.36
C LEU A 1172 -35.85 -8.49 36.13
N LEU A 1173 -36.69 -8.91 37.08
CA LEU A 1173 -38.14 -8.73 36.98
C LEU A 1173 -38.55 -7.26 36.87
N GLU A 1174 -37.96 -6.39 37.70
CA GLU A 1174 -38.29 -4.96 37.69
C GLU A 1174 -37.87 -4.29 36.37
N VAL A 1175 -36.74 -4.71 35.80
CA VAL A 1175 -36.29 -4.21 34.49
C VAL A 1175 -37.13 -4.79 33.33
N LEU A 1176 -37.55 -6.05 33.40
CA LEU A 1176 -38.44 -6.66 32.41
C LEU A 1176 -39.83 -6.03 32.38
N LYS A 1177 -40.34 -5.49 33.50
CA LYS A 1177 -41.60 -4.73 33.54
C LYS A 1177 -41.53 -3.40 32.76
N LEU A 1178 -40.33 -2.85 32.55
CA LEU A 1178 -40.13 -1.64 31.75
C LEU A 1178 -40.14 -1.91 30.24
N GLN A 1179 -40.08 -3.18 29.83
CA GLN A 1179 -40.05 -3.58 28.42
C GLN A 1179 -41.44 -3.50 27.79
N PRO A 1180 -41.55 -3.02 26.54
CA PRO A 1180 -42.83 -2.96 25.85
C PRO A 1180 -43.34 -4.35 25.43
N GLU A 1181 -42.45 -5.35 25.30
CA GLU A 1181 -42.74 -6.69 24.82
C GLU A 1181 -41.95 -7.75 25.61
N LYS A 1182 -42.43 -9.01 25.61
CA LYS A 1182 -41.71 -10.14 26.24
C LYS A 1182 -40.40 -10.43 25.52
N LYS A 1183 -39.28 -10.48 26.26
CA LYS A 1183 -37.95 -10.73 25.70
C LYS A 1183 -37.41 -12.13 26.05
N PRO A 1184 -36.55 -12.73 25.22
CA PRO A 1184 -35.80 -13.95 25.55
C PRO A 1184 -34.86 -13.71 26.75
N VAL A 1185 -34.69 -14.73 27.59
CA VAL A 1185 -33.77 -14.73 28.75
C VAL A 1185 -32.86 -15.95 28.70
N GLU A 1186 -31.56 -15.75 28.88
CA GLU A 1186 -30.53 -16.79 29.01
C GLU A 1186 -30.06 -16.89 30.47
N LEU A 1187 -30.18 -18.08 31.05
CA LEU A 1187 -29.74 -18.34 32.42
C LEU A 1187 -28.33 -18.92 32.45
N LYS A 1188 -27.45 -18.27 33.21
CA LYS A 1188 -26.10 -18.77 33.50
C LYS A 1188 -26.01 -19.08 35.00
N GLY A 1189 -25.18 -20.08 35.35
CA GLY A 1189 -25.00 -20.51 36.75
C GLY A 1189 -26.23 -21.16 37.40
N TRP A 1190 -26.03 -21.77 38.57
CA TRP A 1190 -27.08 -22.41 39.36
C TRP A 1190 -27.01 -21.88 40.79
N SER A 1191 -28.17 -21.57 41.37
CA SER A 1191 -28.31 -21.24 42.77
C SER A 1191 -28.87 -22.45 43.51
N ASP A 1192 -28.22 -22.84 44.61
CA ASP A 1192 -28.71 -23.90 45.50
C ASP A 1192 -29.84 -23.38 46.43
N GLU A 1193 -30.16 -22.07 46.37
CA GLU A 1193 -31.24 -21.47 47.15
C GLU A 1193 -32.62 -21.69 46.52
N GLU A 1194 -33.45 -22.52 47.18
CA GLU A 1194 -34.83 -22.79 46.75
C GLU A 1194 -35.67 -21.52 46.60
N SER A 1195 -35.39 -20.49 47.39
CA SER A 1195 -36.03 -19.17 47.32
C SER A 1195 -35.80 -18.47 45.99
N GLU A 1196 -34.60 -18.58 45.40
CA GLU A 1196 -34.28 -17.92 44.13
C GLU A 1196 -34.90 -18.65 42.95
N VAL A 1197 -34.91 -19.98 42.98
CA VAL A 1197 -35.59 -20.80 41.97
C VAL A 1197 -37.11 -20.58 41.99
N ARG A 1198 -37.73 -20.51 43.19
CA ARG A 1198 -39.16 -20.17 43.32
C ARG A 1198 -39.49 -18.76 42.86
N SER A 1199 -38.60 -17.82 43.14
CA SER A 1199 -38.74 -16.44 42.66
C SER A 1199 -38.64 -16.42 41.13
N PHE A 1200 -37.70 -17.19 40.54
CA PHE A 1200 -37.55 -17.35 39.09
C PHE A 1200 -38.83 -17.78 38.36
N LEU A 1201 -39.56 -18.73 38.95
CA LEU A 1201 -40.82 -19.24 38.38
C LEU A 1201 -41.92 -18.17 38.26
N GLN A 1202 -41.88 -17.10 39.07
CA GLN A 1202 -42.83 -16.00 38.98
C GLN A 1202 -42.61 -15.13 37.73
N TYR A 1203 -41.51 -15.32 36.99
CA TYR A 1203 -41.09 -14.45 35.89
C TYR A 1203 -41.46 -14.96 34.49
N LEU A 1204 -41.87 -16.24 34.37
CA LEU A 1204 -42.33 -16.85 33.12
C LEU A 1204 -43.38 -16.02 32.34
N PRO A 1205 -44.28 -15.24 32.96
CA PRO A 1205 -45.22 -14.39 32.22
C PRO A 1205 -44.56 -13.28 31.40
N TYR A 1206 -43.35 -12.82 31.74
CA TYR A 1206 -42.65 -11.69 31.11
C TYR A 1206 -41.55 -12.12 30.12
N ILE A 1207 -41.27 -13.42 30.05
CA ILE A 1207 -40.22 -14.01 29.22
C ILE A 1207 -40.85 -14.64 27.97
N SER A 1208 -40.26 -14.41 26.79
CA SER A 1208 -40.73 -15.03 25.54
C SER A 1208 -40.06 -16.37 25.24
N GLN A 1209 -38.79 -16.54 25.61
CA GLN A 1209 -38.01 -17.78 25.45
C GLN A 1209 -36.99 -17.90 26.59
N LEU A 1210 -36.79 -19.10 27.14
CA LEU A 1210 -35.76 -19.38 28.15
C LEU A 1210 -34.66 -20.24 27.52
N ARG A 1211 -33.39 -19.83 27.63
CA ARG A 1211 -32.21 -20.54 27.14
C ARG A 1211 -31.31 -21.01 28.26
#